data_AF-A0A1F2T751-F1
#
_entry.id   AF-A0A1F2T751-F1
#
_cell.length_a   1.000
_cell.length_b   1.000
_cell.length_c   1.000
_cell.angle_alpha   90.00
_cell.angle_beta   90.00
_cell.angle_gamma   90.00
#
_symmetry.space_group_name_H-M   'P 1'
#
loop_
_entity.id
_entity.type
_entity.pdbx_description
1 polymer ?
#
loop_
_entity_poly.entity_id
_entity_poly.type
_entity_poly.pdbx_seq_one_letter_code
_entity_poly.pdbx_strand_id
1 'polypeptide(L)'
;MNSRIPIAVAIAALLAAGAAAQAPAFAQGSGGASPPAQGSGAASPPPVTFRVEINYVEVDAVVTDLQGRVVTDLSQADFEVLEDGRPQKIAAFSLVNLPVDRPERPLFAGAPIEPDVQTNTAADGRIYMIVLDDLHTSFANTARVKMFLRDFIERSFGVNDLAAVVYTSGRATAGTEFTNNPRLLLDAIDKFSGRRLRSEALELSDALDRMAGLRDPSNERDLRLLDPLEAERAYEARTMLSSLRNLASFMEGIRGRRKALLLISEGISYNIYDVFNNSSAGIILQQASDAVAAATRANVAVYSVDPRGLSALEEQIDIGGTPQGVSPQQFSATRTFMSSLRLSQDSLRTLSEQTGGFAAVERNDFASAFDRIVRENSTYYVLGYYPSNERRDGRFRRIEVRVTRPGLEVRSRRGYVAPRGRAPNSKPASPPNALSAAATTAFNSPIPTTGVPMSLSAAAYKGTAPNASIALVLEMRADAFRFTEKNGTFNNRVEVAFSSVDAGGTIRFGDRHLLGMEMTAPTLAAARERGFRVVSELQLPPGRYQLRAVAAEEGAGRTGSVFFDLEVPDFQKQGFVMSGLALTSASAGSTPTVRPKNPLGDVLPGPPTAAREFARADRLALFAEFYENLPNVTPHVIDVSATLRADDGRVVFENREQRSSADLQGGTGGYGYSVEIPLSDIAPGTYVIHVEGRSRATAAEAAVGRDILIRIR
;
A
#
# COMPACT_ATOMS: atom_id res chain seq x y z
N MET A 1 48.29 29.08 -32.88
CA MET A 1 49.15 27.95 -32.45
C MET A 1 48.26 26.92 -31.79
N ASN A 2 48.04 25.69 -32.23
CA ASN A 2 48.24 24.96 -33.49
C ASN A 2 47.35 23.70 -33.33
N SER A 3 46.26 23.55 -34.12
CA SER A 3 46.02 22.46 -35.09
C SER A 3 45.55 21.15 -34.41
N ARG A 4 44.30 20.65 -34.48
CA ARG A 4 43.47 20.16 -35.62
C ARG A 4 44.16 19.11 -36.53
N ILE A 5 43.44 17.97 -36.70
CA ILE A 5 43.31 17.06 -37.89
C ILE A 5 44.16 15.74 -37.85
N PRO A 6 43.72 14.58 -38.44
CA PRO A 6 43.21 13.35 -37.77
C PRO A 6 43.79 12.04 -38.42
N ILE A 7 43.02 10.94 -38.48
CA ILE A 7 43.11 9.77 -39.40
C ILE A 7 43.89 8.53 -38.88
N ALA A 8 43.22 7.38 -38.78
CA ALA A 8 43.41 6.22 -39.69
C ALA A 8 42.98 4.88 -39.05
N VAL A 9 42.22 4.12 -39.84
CA VAL A 9 41.85 2.71 -39.69
C VAL A 9 43.05 1.81 -40.01
N ALA A 10 43.20 0.69 -39.31
CA ALA A 10 43.95 -0.47 -39.80
C ALA A 10 43.31 -1.78 -39.33
N ILE A 11 42.66 -2.47 -40.27
CA ILE A 11 42.27 -3.87 -40.21
C ILE A 11 43.51 -4.69 -40.57
N ALA A 12 43.87 -5.68 -39.76
CA ALA A 12 44.79 -6.74 -40.15
C ALA A 12 44.31 -8.07 -39.57
N ALA A 13 43.82 -8.93 -40.46
CA ALA A 13 43.58 -10.34 -40.22
C ALA A 13 44.91 -11.10 -40.28
N LEU A 14 45.10 -12.09 -39.41
CA LEU A 14 45.99 -13.21 -39.69
C LEU A 14 45.38 -14.51 -39.16
N LEU A 15 45.09 -15.40 -40.11
CA LEU A 15 44.80 -16.82 -39.92
C LEU A 15 46.13 -17.56 -39.76
N ALA A 16 46.20 -18.49 -38.82
CA ALA A 16 47.09 -19.65 -38.91
C ALA A 16 46.46 -20.85 -38.19
N ALA A 17 46.21 -21.90 -38.96
CA ALA A 17 45.77 -23.21 -38.54
C ALA A 17 46.93 -24.02 -37.95
N GLY A 18 46.65 -25.02 -37.11
CA GLY A 18 47.68 -25.98 -36.73
C GLY A 18 47.33 -27.00 -35.64
N ALA A 19 46.83 -28.14 -36.09
CA ALA A 19 47.09 -29.49 -35.57
C ALA A 19 46.44 -29.99 -34.26
N ALA A 20 45.84 -31.17 -34.44
CA ALA A 20 45.24 -32.05 -33.45
C ALA A 20 46.28 -32.89 -32.69
N ALA A 21 45.93 -33.33 -31.49
CA ALA A 21 46.41 -34.58 -30.91
C ALA A 21 45.34 -35.17 -29.97
N GLN A 22 44.98 -36.42 -30.25
CA GLN A 22 44.04 -37.26 -29.49
C GLN A 22 44.77 -38.00 -28.36
N ALA A 23 44.05 -38.17 -27.23
CA ALA A 23 44.02 -39.35 -26.33
C ALA A 23 45.31 -39.72 -25.52
N PRO A 24 45.20 -40.39 -24.34
CA PRO A 24 44.13 -41.31 -23.96
C PRO A 24 43.52 -41.16 -22.56
N ALA A 25 42.39 -41.87 -22.45
CA ALA A 25 41.64 -42.14 -21.24
C ALA A 25 42.42 -43.02 -20.25
N PHE A 26 42.23 -42.75 -18.96
CA PHE A 26 42.35 -43.74 -17.90
C PHE A 26 41.08 -43.71 -17.06
N ALA A 27 40.32 -44.79 -17.14
CA ALA A 27 39.28 -45.15 -16.20
C ALA A 27 39.88 -46.04 -15.11
N GLN A 28 39.68 -45.69 -13.84
CA GLN A 28 39.67 -46.64 -12.73
C GLN A 28 38.58 -46.22 -11.75
N GLY A 29 37.60 -47.10 -11.57
CA GLY A 29 36.58 -46.98 -10.54
C GLY A 29 37.01 -47.69 -9.25
N SER A 30 36.46 -47.21 -8.14
CA SER A 30 36.26 -48.00 -6.93
C SER A 30 35.19 -47.32 -6.08
N GLY A 31 34.11 -48.05 -5.79
CA GLY A 31 32.95 -47.56 -5.05
C GLY A 31 33.22 -47.32 -3.56
N GLY A 32 32.34 -46.52 -2.96
CA GLY A 32 32.33 -46.25 -1.53
C GLY A 32 31.05 -45.51 -1.12
N ALA A 33 30.10 -46.29 -0.61
CA ALA A 33 28.94 -46.00 0.26
C ALA A 33 28.45 -44.55 0.47
N SER A 34 27.17 -44.34 0.15
CA SER A 34 26.35 -43.21 0.61
C SER A 34 26.01 -43.31 2.12
N PRO A 35 26.04 -42.20 2.88
CA PRO A 35 25.37 -42.11 4.19
C PRO A 35 23.87 -41.78 4.03
N PRO A 36 23.04 -42.11 5.04
CA PRO A 36 21.58 -42.12 4.92
C PRO A 36 20.95 -40.73 5.01
N ALA A 37 19.87 -40.56 4.25
CA ALA A 37 19.00 -39.39 4.30
C ALA A 37 18.22 -39.34 5.62
N GLN A 38 18.27 -38.18 6.29
CA GLN A 38 17.33 -37.79 7.34
C GLN A 38 16.87 -36.35 7.08
N GLY A 39 15.56 -36.13 7.21
CA GLY A 39 14.96 -34.80 7.37
C GLY A 39 14.30 -34.22 6.13
N SER A 40 13.13 -34.76 5.76
CA SER A 40 12.18 -34.10 4.87
C SER A 40 11.66 -32.81 5.53
N GLY A 41 12.31 -31.68 5.26
CA GLY A 41 11.72 -30.37 5.42
C GLY A 41 10.62 -30.20 4.37
N ALA A 42 9.43 -29.79 4.79
CA ALA A 42 8.35 -29.43 3.88
C ALA A 42 8.86 -28.36 2.90
N ALA A 43 9.03 -28.76 1.64
CA ALA A 43 9.35 -27.83 0.57
C ALA A 43 8.13 -26.94 0.36
N SER A 44 8.24 -25.67 0.73
CA SER A 44 7.31 -24.65 0.27
C SER A 44 7.18 -24.77 -1.26
N PRO A 45 5.97 -24.82 -1.83
CA PRO A 45 5.82 -24.91 -3.27
C PRO A 45 6.55 -23.74 -3.94
N PRO A 46 7.23 -23.96 -5.08
CA PRO A 46 7.97 -22.90 -5.75
C PRO A 46 7.02 -21.74 -6.07
N PRO A 47 7.47 -20.48 -5.91
CA PRO A 47 6.65 -19.32 -6.25
C PRO A 47 6.24 -19.43 -7.72
N VAL A 48 4.92 -19.39 -7.96
CA VAL A 48 4.35 -19.46 -9.30
C VAL A 48 4.79 -18.21 -10.06
N THR A 49 5.74 -18.35 -10.99
CA THR A 49 6.13 -17.27 -11.89
C THR A 49 5.00 -17.04 -12.89
N PHE A 50 4.21 -16.00 -12.66
CA PHE A 50 3.15 -15.56 -13.56
C PHE A 50 3.74 -15.05 -14.88
N ARG A 51 3.50 -15.77 -15.98
CA ARG A 51 3.78 -15.26 -17.32
C ARG A 51 2.62 -14.37 -17.75
N VAL A 52 2.94 -13.18 -18.25
CA VAL A 52 1.95 -12.22 -18.76
C VAL A 52 1.41 -12.76 -20.09
N GLU A 53 0.30 -13.49 -20.03
CA GLU A 53 -0.50 -13.81 -21.21
C GLU A 53 -1.85 -13.08 -21.13
N ILE A 54 -2.28 -12.54 -22.27
CA ILE A 54 -3.35 -11.52 -22.38
C ILE A 54 -4.75 -12.08 -22.01
N ASN A 55 -4.89 -13.40 -21.90
CA ASN A 55 -6.15 -14.10 -21.66
C ASN A 55 -6.11 -15.04 -20.43
N TYR A 56 -5.29 -14.77 -19.41
CA TYR A 56 -5.29 -15.57 -18.18
C TYR A 56 -6.35 -15.07 -17.19
N VAL A 57 -7.16 -15.98 -16.64
CA VAL A 57 -8.22 -15.67 -15.66
C VAL A 57 -7.88 -16.30 -14.32
N GLU A 58 -7.74 -15.45 -13.31
CA GLU A 58 -7.50 -15.84 -11.91
C GLU A 58 -8.81 -15.74 -11.12
N VAL A 59 -9.16 -16.78 -10.36
CA VAL A 59 -10.36 -16.85 -9.51
C VAL A 59 -9.95 -17.25 -8.10
N ASP A 60 -10.27 -16.38 -7.14
CA ASP A 60 -10.11 -16.70 -5.72
C ASP A 60 -11.34 -17.47 -5.22
N ALA A 61 -11.11 -18.58 -4.55
CA ALA A 61 -12.14 -19.45 -3.98
C ALA A 61 -11.88 -19.66 -2.48
N VAL A 62 -12.84 -19.25 -1.65
CA VAL A 62 -12.89 -19.63 -0.24
C VAL A 62 -13.76 -20.86 -0.12
N VAL A 63 -13.24 -21.91 0.49
CA VAL A 63 -14.01 -23.14 0.74
C VAL A 63 -14.19 -23.32 2.23
N THR A 64 -15.43 -23.46 2.67
CA THR A 64 -15.78 -23.66 4.08
C THR A 64 -16.57 -24.93 4.30
N ASP A 65 -16.46 -25.52 5.49
CA ASP A 65 -17.39 -26.54 5.96
C ASP A 65 -18.73 -25.92 6.40
N LEU A 66 -19.70 -26.76 6.78
CA LEU A 66 -21.00 -26.34 7.31
C LEU A 66 -20.91 -25.52 8.61
N GLN A 67 -19.76 -25.53 9.29
CA GLN A 67 -19.48 -24.74 10.48
C GLN A 67 -18.80 -23.40 10.15
N GLY A 68 -18.56 -23.11 8.87
CA GLY A 68 -17.92 -21.87 8.40
C GLY A 68 -16.40 -21.84 8.59
N ARG A 69 -15.77 -22.98 8.90
CA ARG A 69 -14.30 -23.09 9.01
C ARG A 69 -13.70 -23.28 7.62
N VAL A 70 -12.61 -22.58 7.34
CA VAL A 70 -11.93 -22.68 6.04
C VAL A 70 -11.24 -24.04 5.92
N VAL A 71 -11.46 -24.70 4.79
CA VAL A 71 -10.90 -26.01 4.47
C VAL A 71 -9.64 -25.81 3.62
N THR A 72 -8.48 -26.27 4.10
CA THR A 72 -7.15 -25.99 3.53
C THR A 72 -6.45 -27.20 2.92
N ASP A 73 -7.08 -28.36 2.91
CA ASP A 73 -6.51 -29.64 2.48
C ASP A 73 -7.05 -30.12 1.11
N LEU A 74 -7.64 -29.22 0.32
CA LEU A 74 -8.13 -29.55 -1.02
C LEU A 74 -6.97 -29.51 -2.03
N SER A 75 -7.00 -30.45 -2.95
CA SER A 75 -6.12 -30.53 -4.11
C SER A 75 -6.76 -29.89 -5.34
N GLN A 76 -5.99 -29.63 -6.38
CA GLN A 76 -6.51 -29.17 -7.66
C GLN A 76 -7.61 -30.08 -8.24
N ALA A 77 -7.51 -31.40 -8.01
CA ALA A 77 -8.46 -32.38 -8.53
C ALA A 77 -9.83 -32.32 -7.83
N ASP A 78 -9.92 -31.67 -6.67
CA ASP A 78 -11.17 -31.47 -5.95
C ASP A 78 -12.00 -30.32 -6.54
N PHE A 79 -11.44 -29.53 -7.46
CA PHE A 79 -12.09 -28.35 -8.04
C PHE A 79 -12.55 -28.55 -9.48
N GLU A 80 -13.75 -28.06 -9.78
CA GLU A 80 -14.26 -27.89 -11.13
C GLU A 80 -14.55 -26.40 -11.38
N VAL A 81 -14.04 -25.89 -12.51
CA VAL A 81 -14.30 -24.51 -12.95
C VAL A 81 -15.09 -24.54 -14.25
N LEU A 82 -16.23 -23.85 -14.27
CA LEU A 82 -17.10 -23.70 -15.44
C LEU A 82 -17.15 -22.23 -15.85
N GLU A 83 -16.95 -21.96 -17.14
CA GLU A 83 -17.21 -20.65 -17.76
C GLU A 83 -18.40 -20.78 -18.70
N ASP A 84 -19.48 -20.02 -18.43
CA ASP A 84 -20.75 -20.10 -19.18
C ASP A 84 -21.28 -21.55 -19.30
N GLY A 85 -21.08 -22.34 -18.25
CA GLY A 85 -21.44 -23.76 -18.20
C GLY A 85 -20.47 -24.72 -18.90
N ARG A 86 -19.37 -24.22 -19.47
CA ARG A 86 -18.34 -25.04 -20.14
C ARG A 86 -17.15 -25.29 -19.21
N PRO A 87 -16.72 -26.54 -19.00
CA PRO A 87 -15.55 -26.86 -18.18
C PRO A 87 -14.27 -26.17 -18.68
N GLN A 88 -13.49 -25.61 -17.75
CA GLN A 88 -12.20 -24.99 -18.01
C GLN A 88 -11.09 -25.79 -17.31
N LYS A 89 -9.96 -25.97 -18.00
CA LYS A 89 -8.79 -26.63 -17.42
C LYS A 89 -8.07 -25.68 -16.48
N ILE A 90 -7.97 -26.05 -15.20
CA ILE A 90 -7.16 -25.33 -14.22
C ILE A 90 -5.68 -25.46 -14.62
N ALA A 91 -5.05 -24.35 -14.97
CA ALA A 91 -3.66 -24.23 -15.38
C ALA A 91 -2.72 -23.86 -14.21
N ALA A 92 -3.25 -23.18 -13.20
CA ALA A 92 -2.53 -22.86 -11.97
C ALA A 92 -3.43 -23.10 -10.75
N PHE A 93 -2.83 -23.61 -9.68
CA PHE A 93 -3.49 -23.90 -8.43
C PHE A 93 -2.55 -23.55 -7.28
N SER A 94 -3.04 -22.81 -6.29
CA SER A 94 -2.29 -22.52 -5.07
C SER A 94 -3.24 -22.33 -3.88
N LEU A 95 -2.80 -22.74 -2.69
CA LEU A 95 -3.41 -22.32 -1.44
C LEU A 95 -2.64 -21.12 -0.90
N VAL A 96 -3.33 -20.00 -0.70
CA VAL A 96 -2.79 -18.83 -0.03
C VAL A 96 -3.16 -18.90 1.45
N ASN A 97 -2.18 -18.67 2.32
CA ASN A 97 -2.37 -18.53 3.75
C ASN A 97 -1.49 -17.40 4.30
N LEU A 98 -2.12 -16.27 4.62
CA LEU A 98 -1.46 -15.05 5.11
C LEU A 98 -1.71 -14.91 6.61
N PRO A 99 -0.68 -14.99 7.47
CA PRO A 99 -0.85 -14.81 8.90
C PRO A 99 -1.16 -13.34 9.24
N VAL A 100 -1.86 -13.15 10.35
CA VAL A 100 -2.08 -11.83 10.96
C VAL A 100 -0.96 -11.56 11.95
N ASP A 101 0.20 -11.14 11.44
CA ASP A 101 1.35 -10.83 12.28
C ASP A 101 1.23 -9.42 12.87
N ARG A 102 1.42 -9.31 14.18
CA ARG A 102 1.43 -8.00 14.86
C ARG A 102 2.82 -7.39 14.78
N PRO A 103 2.93 -6.06 14.59
CA PRO A 103 4.22 -5.39 14.68
C PRO A 103 4.83 -5.63 16.06
N GLU A 104 6.11 -6.01 16.08
CA GLU A 104 6.88 -6.04 17.33
C GLU A 104 6.85 -4.62 17.94
N ARG A 105 6.52 -4.54 19.23
CA ARG A 105 6.62 -3.30 19.99
C ARG A 105 7.49 -3.53 21.22
N PRO A 106 8.38 -2.58 21.55
CA PRO A 106 9.12 -2.66 22.79
C PRO A 106 8.20 -2.71 24.01
N LEU A 107 8.54 -3.46 25.06
CA LEU A 107 7.68 -3.60 26.25
C LEU A 107 7.41 -2.26 26.96
N PHE A 108 8.36 -1.32 26.87
CA PHE A 108 8.22 0.01 27.46
C PHE A 108 7.42 0.99 26.58
N ALA A 109 7.11 0.64 25.33
CA ALA A 109 6.43 1.52 24.39
C ALA A 109 4.92 1.24 24.36
N GLY A 110 4.10 2.29 24.47
CA GLY A 110 2.63 2.18 24.38
C GLY A 110 2.12 1.79 23.00
N ALA A 111 2.90 2.07 21.95
CA ALA A 111 2.60 1.80 20.55
C ALA A 111 3.85 1.28 19.81
N PRO A 112 3.69 0.57 18.68
CA PRO A 112 4.81 0.21 17.81
C PRO A 112 5.58 1.45 17.32
N ILE A 113 6.89 1.32 17.18
CA ILE A 113 7.75 2.37 16.63
C ILE A 113 7.64 2.33 15.11
N GLU A 114 7.43 3.49 14.48
CA GLU A 114 7.38 3.58 13.02
C GLU A 114 8.75 3.23 12.42
N PRO A 115 8.82 2.30 11.44
CA PRO A 115 10.07 1.99 10.77
C PRO A 115 10.63 3.20 10.02
N ASP A 116 11.91 3.49 10.25
CA ASP A 116 12.68 4.51 9.51
C ASP A 116 13.40 3.93 8.28
N VAL A 117 13.12 2.66 7.99
CA VAL A 117 13.52 1.93 6.79
C VAL A 117 12.34 1.11 6.30
N GLN A 118 12.07 1.17 5.00
CA GLN A 118 11.08 0.32 4.34
C GLN A 118 11.77 -0.65 3.40
N THR A 119 11.21 -1.84 3.25
CA THR A 119 11.73 -2.88 2.36
C THR A 119 10.62 -3.51 1.53
N ASN A 120 10.98 -4.00 0.35
CA ASN A 120 10.07 -4.76 -0.51
C ASN A 120 10.27 -6.29 -0.39
N THR A 121 11.02 -6.75 0.61
CA THR A 121 11.22 -8.19 0.88
C THR A 121 10.32 -8.73 1.98
N ALA A 122 9.47 -7.89 2.56
CA ALA A 122 8.49 -8.32 3.55
C ALA A 122 7.59 -9.44 2.98
N ALA A 123 7.11 -10.32 3.86
CA ALA A 123 6.19 -11.37 3.47
C ALA A 123 4.94 -10.76 2.83
N ASP A 124 4.29 -11.52 1.94
CA ASP A 124 3.03 -11.11 1.35
C ASP A 124 1.99 -10.89 2.46
N GLY A 125 1.36 -9.72 2.48
CA GLY A 125 0.21 -9.44 3.33
C GLY A 125 -1.03 -9.09 2.54
N ARG A 126 -2.12 -8.81 3.27
CA ARG A 126 -3.45 -8.56 2.71
C ARG A 126 -3.52 -7.15 2.14
N ILE A 127 -4.35 -6.97 1.11
CA ILE A 127 -4.52 -5.67 0.44
C ILE A 127 -5.95 -5.18 0.65
N TYR A 128 -6.08 -4.04 1.32
CA TYR A 128 -7.35 -3.41 1.65
C TYR A 128 -7.48 -2.02 1.01
N MET A 129 -8.55 -1.80 0.26
CA MET A 129 -8.99 -0.47 -0.15
C MET A 129 -10.19 -0.08 0.72
N ILE A 130 -9.97 0.76 1.73
CA ILE A 130 -11.02 1.23 2.63
C ILE A 130 -11.69 2.44 1.99
N VAL A 131 -12.90 2.25 1.49
CA VAL A 131 -13.71 3.28 0.85
C VAL A 131 -14.73 3.81 1.86
N LEU A 132 -14.53 5.05 2.29
CA LEU A 132 -15.41 5.77 3.20
C LEU A 132 -16.41 6.57 2.37
N ASP A 133 -17.67 6.16 2.42
CA ASP A 133 -18.72 6.83 1.68
C ASP A 133 -19.27 8.02 2.46
N ASP A 134 -18.62 9.18 2.32
CA ASP A 134 -19.04 10.39 3.00
C ASP A 134 -20.32 10.99 2.40
N LEU A 135 -20.66 10.65 1.15
CA LEU A 135 -21.88 11.12 0.48
C LEU A 135 -23.14 10.34 0.88
N HIS A 136 -23.03 9.05 1.22
CA HIS A 136 -24.21 8.25 1.62
C HIS A 136 -24.20 7.81 3.09
N THR A 137 -23.25 8.27 3.90
CA THR A 137 -23.26 8.02 5.35
C THR A 137 -23.77 9.23 6.11
N SER A 138 -24.76 9.03 6.99
CA SER A 138 -25.29 10.07 7.86
C SER A 138 -24.22 10.59 8.81
N PHE A 139 -24.28 11.89 9.11
CA PHE A 139 -23.39 12.50 10.09
C PHE A 139 -23.47 11.80 11.46
N ALA A 140 -24.67 11.35 11.87
CA ALA A 140 -24.89 10.62 13.13
C ALA A 140 -24.05 9.33 13.24
N ASN A 141 -23.76 8.69 12.10
CA ASN A 141 -22.97 7.47 12.04
C ASN A 141 -21.44 7.72 11.97
N THR A 142 -20.99 8.97 11.94
CA THR A 142 -19.56 9.33 11.81
C THR A 142 -18.71 8.74 12.94
N ALA A 143 -19.10 8.98 14.20
CA ALA A 143 -18.33 8.50 15.36
C ALA A 143 -18.25 6.97 15.39
N ARG A 144 -19.35 6.33 15.01
CA ARG A 144 -19.48 4.88 14.93
C ARG A 144 -18.53 4.28 13.87
N VAL A 145 -18.51 4.85 12.66
CA VAL A 145 -17.58 4.44 11.59
C VAL A 145 -16.12 4.53 12.03
N LYS A 146 -15.73 5.67 12.64
CA LYS A 146 -14.36 5.87 13.14
C LYS A 146 -13.96 4.83 14.17
N MET A 147 -14.85 4.56 15.13
CA MET A 147 -14.61 3.58 16.19
C MET A 147 -14.38 2.17 15.62
N PHE A 148 -15.21 1.73 14.69
CA PHE A 148 -15.11 0.39 14.12
C PHE A 148 -13.88 0.19 13.24
N LEU A 149 -13.55 1.19 12.41
CA LEU A 149 -12.35 1.11 11.58
C LEU A 149 -11.08 1.22 12.42
N ARG A 150 -11.09 2.02 13.50
CA ARG A 150 -10.00 2.03 14.46
C ARG A 150 -9.77 0.65 15.06
N ASP A 151 -10.83 -0.03 15.49
CA ASP A 151 -10.74 -1.39 16.03
C ASP A 151 -10.20 -2.39 14.99
N PHE A 152 -10.63 -2.28 13.73
CA PHE A 152 -10.09 -3.07 12.63
C PHE A 152 -8.57 -2.84 12.43
N ILE A 153 -8.13 -1.58 12.36
CA ILE A 153 -6.71 -1.25 12.19
C ILE A 153 -5.87 -1.70 13.39
N GLU A 154 -6.36 -1.51 14.61
CA GLU A 154 -5.60 -1.83 15.82
C GLU A 154 -5.54 -3.34 16.12
N ARG A 155 -6.54 -4.12 15.70
CA ARG A 155 -6.64 -5.56 16.04
C ARG A 155 -6.33 -6.52 14.91
N SER A 156 -6.69 -6.15 13.68
CA SER A 156 -6.76 -7.07 12.53
C SER A 156 -5.78 -6.75 11.41
N PHE A 157 -5.31 -5.51 11.33
CA PHE A 157 -4.32 -5.08 10.35
C PHE A 157 -2.93 -5.56 10.77
N GLY A 158 -2.34 -6.44 9.96
CA GLY A 158 -1.04 -7.03 10.21
C GLY A 158 0.11 -6.17 9.69
N VAL A 159 1.33 -6.46 10.15
CA VAL A 159 2.55 -5.70 9.79
C VAL A 159 2.87 -5.72 8.28
N ASN A 160 2.44 -6.78 7.58
CA ASN A 160 2.65 -6.97 6.15
C ASN A 160 1.46 -6.51 5.30
N ASP A 161 0.34 -6.13 5.94
CA ASP A 161 -0.82 -5.68 5.20
C ASP A 161 -0.60 -4.29 4.63
N LEU A 162 -1.25 -4.01 3.50
CA LEU A 162 -1.30 -2.70 2.89
C LEU A 162 -2.75 -2.24 2.84
N ALA A 163 -3.00 -1.02 3.32
CA ALA A 163 -4.29 -0.39 3.18
C ALA A 163 -4.18 1.01 2.59
N ALA A 164 -5.20 1.40 1.83
CA ALA A 164 -5.44 2.78 1.42
C ALA A 164 -6.80 3.22 1.98
N VAL A 165 -6.96 4.53 2.25
CA VAL A 165 -8.23 5.12 2.69
C VAL A 165 -8.66 6.16 1.67
N VAL A 166 -9.85 5.98 1.10
CA VAL A 166 -10.39 6.83 0.03
C VAL A 166 -11.82 7.28 0.35
N TYR A 167 -12.16 8.50 -0.04
CA TYR A 167 -13.48 9.10 0.14
C TYR A 167 -14.27 9.11 -1.16
N THR A 168 -15.57 8.78 -1.13
CA THR A 168 -16.41 8.78 -2.33
C THR A 168 -16.56 10.17 -2.94
N SER A 169 -16.51 11.22 -2.12
CA SER A 169 -16.52 12.63 -2.56
C SER A 169 -15.25 13.10 -3.29
N GLY A 170 -14.19 12.27 -3.35
CA GLY A 170 -12.93 12.64 -4.01
C GLY A 170 -12.03 13.58 -3.19
N ARG A 171 -12.24 13.67 -1.87
CA ARG A 171 -11.36 14.41 -0.92
C ARG A 171 -9.99 13.73 -0.78
N ALA A 172 -9.17 13.79 -1.82
CA ALA A 172 -7.88 13.11 -1.90
C ALA A 172 -6.96 13.44 -0.71
N THR A 173 -6.91 14.72 -0.30
CA THR A 173 -6.08 15.18 0.83
C THR A 173 -6.51 14.68 2.21
N ALA A 174 -7.73 14.15 2.34
CA ALA A 174 -8.18 13.49 3.55
C ALA A 174 -7.85 11.99 3.57
N GLY A 175 -7.62 11.40 2.39
CA GLY A 175 -7.28 10.00 2.23
C GLY A 175 -5.81 9.68 2.46
N THR A 176 -5.44 8.44 2.16
CA THR A 176 -4.05 7.99 2.18
C THR A 176 -3.83 6.93 1.11
N GLU A 177 -2.64 6.96 0.50
CA GLU A 177 -2.17 5.93 -0.44
C GLU A 177 -1.97 4.58 0.26
N PHE A 178 -1.68 3.52 -0.49
CA PHE A 178 -1.35 2.23 0.12
C PHE A 178 -0.14 2.35 1.05
N THR A 179 -0.36 2.05 2.32
CA THR A 179 0.63 2.08 3.39
C THR A 179 0.41 0.92 4.35
N ASN A 180 1.48 0.49 5.03
CA ASN A 180 1.42 -0.40 6.18
C ASN A 180 1.48 0.37 7.51
N ASN A 181 1.43 1.71 7.50
CA ASN A 181 1.51 2.55 8.68
C ASN A 181 0.11 2.77 9.31
N PRO A 182 -0.16 2.18 10.49
CA PRO A 182 -1.46 2.31 11.15
C PRO A 182 -1.79 3.76 11.54
N ARG A 183 -0.81 4.58 11.92
CA ARG A 183 -1.04 5.98 12.29
C ARG A 183 -1.60 6.77 11.11
N LEU A 184 -1.04 6.58 9.91
CA LEU A 184 -1.52 7.29 8.72
C LEU A 184 -2.93 6.85 8.32
N LEU A 185 -3.23 5.56 8.46
CA LEU A 185 -4.58 5.02 8.23
C LEU A 185 -5.59 5.61 9.22
N LEU A 186 -5.24 5.62 10.51
CA LEU A 186 -6.08 6.17 11.58
C LEU A 186 -6.29 7.68 11.42
N ASP A 187 -5.25 8.45 11.07
CA ASP A 187 -5.37 9.90 10.80
C ASP A 187 -6.30 10.19 9.61
N ALA A 188 -6.25 9.36 8.56
CA ALA A 188 -7.22 9.44 7.48
C ALA A 188 -8.63 9.12 7.99
N ILE A 189 -8.83 7.99 8.68
CA ILE A 189 -10.13 7.61 9.26
C ILE A 189 -10.70 8.71 10.17
N ASP A 190 -9.88 9.34 11.00
CA ASP A 190 -10.28 10.40 11.94
C ASP A 190 -10.78 11.67 11.24
N LYS A 191 -10.43 11.89 9.96
CA LYS A 191 -10.95 13.00 9.14
C LYS A 191 -12.33 12.71 8.53
N PHE A 192 -12.85 11.49 8.69
CA PHE A 192 -14.16 11.12 8.19
C PHE A 192 -15.28 11.94 8.82
N SER A 193 -16.25 12.30 7.98
CA SER A 193 -17.50 12.94 8.39
C SER A 193 -18.55 12.56 7.37
N GLY A 194 -19.62 11.90 7.82
CA GLY A 194 -20.79 11.64 7.00
C GLY A 194 -21.48 12.95 6.61
N ARG A 195 -21.93 13.04 5.38
CA ARG A 195 -22.58 14.21 4.77
C ARG A 195 -23.82 13.84 3.98
N ARG A 196 -24.40 12.65 4.25
CA ARG A 196 -25.60 12.17 3.56
C ARG A 196 -26.68 13.23 3.54
N LEU A 197 -27.25 13.44 2.36
CA LEU A 197 -28.43 14.25 2.18
C LEU A 197 -29.55 13.78 3.13
N ARG A 198 -30.36 14.73 3.60
CA ARG A 198 -31.60 14.43 4.33
C ARG A 198 -32.41 13.41 3.55
N SER A 199 -33.06 12.46 4.21
CA SER A 199 -33.71 11.34 3.52
C SER A 199 -34.95 11.76 2.74
N GLU A 200 -35.32 10.96 1.73
CA GLU A 200 -36.54 11.17 0.93
C GLU A 200 -37.79 11.13 1.82
N ALA A 201 -37.79 10.30 2.86
CA ALA A 201 -38.90 10.17 3.79
C ALA A 201 -39.12 11.44 4.63
N LEU A 202 -38.04 12.08 5.09
CA LEU A 202 -38.12 13.33 5.83
C LEU A 202 -38.53 14.51 4.93
N GLU A 203 -38.00 14.59 3.70
CA GLU A 203 -38.44 15.59 2.71
C GLU A 203 -39.94 15.43 2.40
N LEU A 204 -40.41 14.20 2.21
CA LEU A 204 -41.82 13.90 2.00
C LEU A 204 -42.67 14.28 3.22
N SER A 205 -42.21 13.98 4.44
CA SER A 205 -42.91 14.36 5.67
C SER A 205 -43.10 15.88 5.76
N ASP A 206 -42.02 16.65 5.58
CA ASP A 206 -42.07 18.11 5.62
C ASP A 206 -42.94 18.69 4.51
N ALA A 207 -42.87 18.12 3.29
CA ALA A 207 -43.72 18.54 2.17
C ALA A 207 -45.20 18.29 2.47
N LEU A 208 -45.54 17.13 3.04
CA LEU A 208 -46.90 16.79 3.45
C LEU A 208 -47.40 17.72 4.56
N ASP A 209 -46.55 18.05 5.55
CA ASP A 209 -46.89 18.98 6.63
C ASP A 209 -47.13 20.40 6.11
N ARG A 210 -46.34 20.87 5.13
CA ARG A 210 -46.56 22.17 4.46
C ARG A 210 -47.83 22.20 3.62
N MET A 211 -48.22 21.07 3.03
CA MET A 211 -49.42 20.95 2.20
C MET A 211 -50.69 20.66 2.99
N ALA A 212 -50.58 20.32 4.28
CA ALA A 212 -51.70 20.08 5.18
C ALA A 212 -52.59 21.33 5.28
N GLY A 213 -53.61 21.40 4.42
CA GLY A 213 -54.57 22.50 4.33
C GLY A 213 -54.94 22.95 2.90
N LEU A 214 -54.27 22.47 1.84
CA LEU A 214 -54.42 23.05 0.49
C LEU A 214 -54.82 22.10 -0.66
N ARG A 215 -54.95 20.76 -0.49
CA ARG A 215 -55.34 19.86 -1.60
C ARG A 215 -55.87 18.49 -1.18
N ASP A 216 -56.66 17.89 -2.07
CA ASP A 216 -57.22 16.53 -1.99
C ASP A 216 -56.10 15.46 -2.04
N PRO A 217 -55.99 14.56 -1.04
CA PRO A 217 -54.92 13.58 -0.91
C PRO A 217 -54.99 12.37 -1.87
N SER A 218 -55.99 12.31 -2.77
CA SER A 218 -56.23 11.14 -3.62
C SER A 218 -55.32 10.99 -4.85
N ASN A 219 -54.45 11.98 -5.14
CA ASN A 219 -53.61 11.95 -6.34
C ASN A 219 -52.14 11.60 -6.01
N GLU A 220 -51.85 10.32 -5.77
CA GLU A 220 -50.51 9.80 -5.44
C GLU A 220 -49.41 10.14 -6.49
N ARG A 221 -49.79 10.46 -7.73
CA ARG A 221 -48.84 10.86 -8.79
C ARG A 221 -48.18 12.22 -8.54
N ASP A 222 -48.81 13.13 -7.79
CA ASP A 222 -48.24 14.44 -7.46
C ASP A 222 -47.25 14.37 -6.26
N LEU A 223 -47.27 13.29 -5.47
CA LEU A 223 -46.45 13.16 -4.25
C LEU A 223 -45.00 12.74 -4.51
N ARG A 224 -44.72 12.08 -5.65
CA ARG A 224 -43.38 11.63 -6.04
C ARG A 224 -42.51 12.76 -6.64
N LEU A 225 -43.11 13.89 -7.02
CA LEU A 225 -42.44 15.08 -7.56
C LEU A 225 -41.92 16.04 -6.47
N LEU A 226 -41.89 15.60 -5.22
CA LEU A 226 -41.65 16.45 -4.04
C LEU A 226 -40.30 16.21 -3.35
N ASP A 227 -39.41 15.36 -3.85
CA ASP A 227 -38.02 15.33 -3.34
C ASP A 227 -37.20 16.41 -4.06
N PRO A 228 -36.97 17.60 -3.45
CA PRO A 228 -36.17 18.64 -4.08
C PRO A 228 -34.70 18.23 -4.27
N LEU A 229 -34.26 17.15 -3.63
CA LEU A 229 -32.89 16.64 -3.68
C LEU A 229 -32.72 15.46 -4.66
N GLU A 230 -33.74 15.08 -5.44
CA GLU A 230 -33.66 13.92 -6.34
C GLU A 230 -32.45 14.00 -7.29
N ALA A 231 -32.22 15.17 -7.89
CA ALA A 231 -31.09 15.40 -8.81
C ALA A 231 -29.73 15.28 -8.10
N GLU A 232 -29.63 15.78 -6.87
CA GLU A 232 -28.41 15.70 -6.06
C GLU A 232 -28.14 14.27 -5.62
N ARG A 233 -29.17 13.52 -5.17
CA ARG A 233 -29.04 12.08 -4.85
C ARG A 233 -28.58 11.29 -6.06
N ALA A 234 -29.12 11.57 -7.24
CA ALA A 234 -28.69 10.94 -8.48
C ALA A 234 -27.21 11.26 -8.76
N TYR A 235 -26.79 12.51 -8.59
CA TYR A 235 -25.40 12.91 -8.76
C TYR A 235 -24.45 12.21 -7.77
N GLU A 236 -24.81 12.14 -6.48
CA GLU A 236 -24.02 11.45 -5.44
C GLU A 236 -23.90 9.95 -5.71
N ALA A 237 -25.00 9.29 -6.09
CA ALA A 237 -25.02 7.88 -6.47
C ALA A 237 -24.07 7.61 -7.64
N ARG A 238 -24.11 8.46 -8.68
CA ARG A 238 -23.23 8.36 -9.84
C ARG A 238 -21.75 8.58 -9.47
N THR A 239 -21.49 9.51 -8.55
CA THR A 239 -20.15 9.82 -8.06
C THR A 239 -19.55 8.63 -7.31
N MET A 240 -20.30 8.05 -6.36
CA MET A 240 -19.89 6.83 -5.64
C MET A 240 -19.58 5.68 -6.61
N LEU A 241 -20.47 5.37 -7.55
CA LEU A 241 -20.27 4.28 -8.51
C LEU A 241 -19.09 4.51 -9.44
N SER A 242 -18.90 5.75 -9.91
CA SER A 242 -17.72 6.13 -10.69
C SER A 242 -16.43 5.98 -9.89
N SER A 243 -16.43 6.39 -8.62
CA SER A 243 -15.29 6.22 -7.71
C SER A 243 -14.95 4.74 -7.51
N LEU A 244 -15.94 3.88 -7.24
CA LEU A 244 -15.74 2.43 -7.13
C LEU A 244 -15.16 1.83 -8.42
N ARG A 245 -15.66 2.22 -9.58
CA ARG A 245 -15.13 1.78 -10.88
C ARG A 245 -13.67 2.19 -11.09
N ASN A 246 -13.33 3.44 -10.77
CA ASN A 246 -11.99 3.97 -10.94
C ASN A 246 -11.00 3.31 -9.97
N LEU A 247 -11.40 3.10 -8.71
CA LEU A 247 -10.60 2.39 -7.70
C LEU A 247 -10.37 0.92 -8.08
N ALA A 248 -11.41 0.24 -8.56
CA ALA A 248 -11.26 -1.12 -9.08
C ALA A 248 -10.27 -1.16 -10.26
N SER A 249 -10.36 -0.21 -11.19
CA SER A 249 -9.42 -0.11 -12.33
C SER A 249 -7.99 0.18 -11.88
N PHE A 250 -7.80 1.04 -10.86
CA PHE A 250 -6.49 1.30 -10.27
C PHE A 250 -5.88 0.03 -9.66
N MET A 251 -6.70 -0.80 -9.02
CA MET A 251 -6.28 -2.08 -8.44
C MET A 251 -6.04 -3.19 -9.50
N GLU A 252 -6.35 -3.00 -10.78
CA GLU A 252 -6.10 -3.97 -11.85
C GLU A 252 -4.60 -4.27 -12.03
N GLY A 253 -3.74 -3.29 -11.71
CA GLY A 253 -2.28 -3.46 -11.74
C GLY A 253 -1.74 -4.44 -10.70
N ILE A 254 -2.50 -4.74 -9.65
CA ILE A 254 -2.12 -5.65 -8.56
C ILE A 254 -2.55 -7.07 -8.93
N ARG A 255 -1.57 -7.97 -9.07
CA ARG A 255 -1.78 -9.37 -9.49
C ARG A 255 -1.27 -10.36 -8.43
N GLY A 256 -1.76 -11.60 -8.50
CA GLY A 256 -1.28 -12.71 -7.68
C GLY A 256 -1.68 -12.63 -6.20
N ARG A 257 -2.60 -11.71 -5.87
CA ARG A 257 -3.14 -11.54 -4.52
C ARG A 257 -4.62 -11.16 -4.60
N ARG A 258 -5.41 -11.71 -3.69
CA ARG A 258 -6.79 -11.27 -3.47
C ARG A 258 -6.81 -9.83 -2.98
N LYS A 259 -7.77 -9.07 -3.49
CA LYS A 259 -7.92 -7.64 -3.22
C LYS A 259 -9.26 -7.37 -2.58
N ALA A 260 -9.25 -6.76 -1.41
CA ALA A 260 -10.46 -6.44 -0.68
C ALA A 260 -10.75 -4.94 -0.79
N LEU A 261 -11.96 -4.58 -1.22
CA LEU A 261 -12.48 -3.22 -1.14
C LEU A 261 -13.53 -3.18 -0.03
N LEU A 262 -13.23 -2.50 1.07
CA LEU A 262 -14.11 -2.35 2.22
C LEU A 262 -14.93 -1.07 2.02
N LEU A 263 -16.19 -1.22 1.62
CA LEU A 263 -17.09 -0.09 1.41
C LEU A 263 -17.89 0.18 2.67
N ILE A 264 -17.58 1.28 3.37
CA ILE A 264 -18.35 1.72 4.53
C ILE A 264 -19.37 2.75 4.06
N SER A 265 -20.64 2.33 3.98
CA SER A 265 -21.72 3.11 3.36
C SER A 265 -23.08 2.64 3.85
N GLU A 266 -24.06 3.55 3.95
CA GLU A 266 -25.47 3.18 4.16
C GLU A 266 -26.17 2.74 2.85
N GLY A 267 -25.48 2.83 1.72
CA GLY A 267 -25.94 2.42 0.41
C GLY A 267 -26.68 3.52 -0.36
N ILE A 268 -26.93 3.25 -1.65
CA ILE A 268 -27.61 4.19 -2.54
C ILE A 268 -29.12 4.07 -2.30
N SER A 269 -29.71 5.07 -1.63
CA SER A 269 -31.16 5.19 -1.46
C SER A 269 -31.78 5.87 -2.69
N TYR A 270 -31.60 5.29 -3.87
CA TYR A 270 -32.17 5.77 -5.13
C TYR A 270 -32.90 4.62 -5.83
N ASN A 271 -34.14 4.85 -6.27
CA ASN A 271 -34.91 3.81 -6.93
C ASN A 271 -34.45 3.61 -8.38
N ILE A 272 -33.43 2.78 -8.54
CA ILE A 272 -32.88 2.37 -9.83
C ILE A 272 -33.83 1.49 -10.65
N TYR A 273 -34.91 0.97 -10.07
CA TYR A 273 -35.84 0.06 -10.75
C TYR A 273 -37.00 0.78 -11.44
N ASP A 274 -37.24 2.07 -11.14
CA ASP A 274 -38.30 2.88 -11.77
C ASP A 274 -37.80 3.60 -13.04
N VAL A 275 -37.26 2.84 -13.99
CA VAL A 275 -36.57 3.37 -15.19
C VAL A 275 -37.49 4.20 -16.10
N PHE A 276 -38.81 4.01 -16.00
CA PHE A 276 -39.78 4.74 -16.83
C PHE A 276 -40.15 6.10 -16.25
N ASN A 277 -40.15 6.26 -14.93
CA ASN A 277 -40.52 7.51 -14.28
C ASN A 277 -39.31 8.29 -13.76
N ASN A 278 -38.15 7.64 -13.69
CA ASN A 278 -36.92 8.22 -13.19
C ASN A 278 -35.87 8.32 -14.32
N SER A 279 -35.60 9.56 -14.75
CA SER A 279 -34.69 9.84 -15.86
C SER A 279 -33.24 9.41 -15.61
N SER A 280 -32.81 9.31 -14.35
CA SER A 280 -31.43 8.93 -13.98
C SER A 280 -31.28 7.45 -13.66
N ALA A 281 -32.37 6.73 -13.37
CA ALA A 281 -32.34 5.32 -12.98
C ALA A 281 -31.61 4.44 -14.00
N GLY A 282 -31.86 4.61 -15.31
CA GLY A 282 -31.16 3.86 -16.35
C GLY A 282 -29.64 4.10 -16.38
N ILE A 283 -29.21 5.34 -16.17
CA ILE A 283 -27.79 5.71 -16.14
C ILE A 283 -27.11 5.14 -14.89
N ILE A 284 -27.77 5.22 -13.73
CA ILE A 284 -27.24 4.69 -12.47
C ILE A 284 -27.13 3.16 -12.53
N LEU A 285 -28.12 2.47 -13.09
CA LEU A 285 -28.05 1.02 -13.35
C LEU A 285 -26.84 0.65 -14.22
N GLN A 286 -26.60 1.41 -15.28
CA GLN A 286 -25.45 1.18 -16.15
C GLN A 286 -24.14 1.42 -15.40
N GLN A 287 -24.03 2.48 -14.59
CA GLN A 287 -22.84 2.75 -13.81
C GLN A 287 -22.59 1.73 -12.69
N ALA A 288 -23.65 1.20 -12.07
CA ALA A 288 -23.55 0.12 -11.11
C ALA A 288 -22.99 -1.14 -11.78
N SER A 289 -23.51 -1.47 -12.98
CA SER A 289 -23.00 -2.57 -13.79
C SER A 289 -21.54 -2.35 -14.21
N ASP A 290 -21.16 -1.13 -14.58
CA ASP A 290 -19.78 -0.79 -14.95
C ASP A 290 -18.81 -0.90 -13.76
N ALA A 291 -19.25 -0.50 -12.56
CA ALA A 291 -18.46 -0.63 -11.33
C ALA A 291 -18.21 -2.10 -10.98
N VAL A 292 -19.26 -2.94 -11.03
CA VAL A 292 -19.11 -4.39 -10.85
C VAL A 292 -18.22 -4.99 -11.94
N ALA A 293 -18.39 -4.57 -13.20
CA ALA A 293 -17.57 -5.04 -14.30
C ALA A 293 -16.08 -4.70 -14.11
N ALA A 294 -15.77 -3.51 -13.61
CA ALA A 294 -14.41 -3.11 -13.29
C ALA A 294 -13.85 -3.93 -12.10
N ALA A 295 -14.61 -4.07 -11.02
CA ALA A 295 -14.20 -4.84 -9.83
C ALA A 295 -13.94 -6.32 -10.16
N THR A 296 -14.85 -6.96 -10.89
CA THR A 296 -14.68 -8.36 -11.30
C THR A 296 -13.52 -8.56 -12.27
N ARG A 297 -13.30 -7.64 -13.22
CA ARG A 297 -12.14 -7.67 -14.13
C ARG A 297 -10.83 -7.52 -13.37
N ALA A 298 -10.80 -6.59 -12.42
CA ALA A 298 -9.62 -6.35 -11.60
C ALA A 298 -9.40 -7.43 -10.53
N ASN A 299 -10.27 -8.44 -10.38
CA ASN A 299 -10.26 -9.40 -9.28
C ASN A 299 -10.27 -8.70 -7.89
N VAL A 300 -11.20 -7.76 -7.71
CA VAL A 300 -11.45 -7.04 -6.46
C VAL A 300 -12.78 -7.52 -5.88
N ALA A 301 -12.74 -8.03 -4.64
CA ALA A 301 -13.93 -8.39 -3.87
C ALA A 301 -14.40 -7.19 -3.04
N VAL A 302 -15.66 -6.78 -3.22
CA VAL A 302 -16.27 -5.69 -2.45
C VAL A 302 -16.94 -6.27 -1.20
N TYR A 303 -16.59 -5.71 -0.05
CA TYR A 303 -17.20 -6.00 1.24
C TYR A 303 -17.88 -4.74 1.75
N SER A 304 -19.21 -4.70 1.66
CA SER A 304 -19.97 -3.56 2.16
C SER A 304 -20.28 -3.69 3.65
N VAL A 305 -20.14 -2.61 4.39
CA VAL A 305 -20.46 -2.52 5.82
C VAL A 305 -21.38 -1.33 6.05
N ASP A 306 -22.61 -1.62 6.51
CA ASP A 306 -23.62 -0.61 6.80
C ASP A 306 -23.52 -0.14 8.24
N PRO A 307 -23.12 1.12 8.51
CA PRO A 307 -22.86 1.58 9.85
C PRO A 307 -24.13 1.77 10.70
N ARG A 308 -25.34 1.78 10.11
CA ARG A 308 -26.61 2.00 10.85
C ARG A 308 -26.84 0.97 11.96
N GLY A 309 -26.35 -0.25 11.76
CA GLY A 309 -26.59 -1.37 12.64
C GLY A 309 -28.06 -1.80 12.69
N LEU A 310 -28.53 -2.29 13.84
CA LEU A 310 -29.92 -2.73 14.04
C LEU A 310 -30.90 -1.56 14.27
N SER A 311 -30.39 -0.35 14.51
CA SER A 311 -31.18 0.81 14.91
C SER A 311 -31.36 1.79 13.75
N ALA A 312 -32.30 1.51 12.85
CA ALA A 312 -32.86 2.51 11.94
C ALA A 312 -33.87 3.45 12.64
N LEU A 313 -33.88 3.42 13.99
CA LEU A 313 -34.89 4.02 14.86
C LEU A 313 -34.83 5.55 14.91
N GLU A 314 -33.66 6.15 14.71
CA GLU A 314 -33.48 7.61 14.83
C GLU A 314 -34.31 8.37 13.81
N GLU A 315 -34.26 7.96 12.54
CA GLU A 315 -35.06 8.56 11.48
C GLU A 315 -36.56 8.25 11.63
N GLN A 316 -36.91 7.08 12.16
CA GLN A 316 -38.29 6.73 12.48
C GLN A 316 -38.89 7.60 13.60
N ILE A 317 -38.06 8.01 14.56
CA ILE A 317 -38.44 8.96 15.63
C ILE A 317 -38.67 10.35 15.04
N ASP A 318 -37.80 10.81 14.14
CA ASP A 318 -37.93 12.12 13.47
C ASP A 318 -39.17 12.22 12.57
N ILE A 319 -39.59 11.11 11.95
CA ILE A 319 -40.86 11.01 11.20
C ILE A 319 -42.09 11.13 12.14
N GLY A 320 -41.91 11.06 13.46
CA GLY A 320 -42.95 11.37 14.46
C GLY A 320 -43.85 10.19 14.84
N GLY A 321 -43.41 8.95 14.60
CA GLY A 321 -44.22 7.75 14.87
C GLY A 321 -44.24 7.33 16.35
N THR A 322 -45.17 7.85 17.15
CA THR A 322 -45.58 7.15 18.39
C THR A 322 -46.68 6.13 18.08
N PRO A 323 -46.76 4.98 18.80
CA PRO A 323 -47.70 3.90 18.46
C PRO A 323 -49.20 4.26 18.56
N GLN A 324 -49.56 5.41 19.13
CA GLN A 324 -50.94 5.82 19.37
C GLN A 324 -51.32 7.06 18.53
N GLY A 325 -51.49 6.87 17.22
CA GLY A 325 -52.11 7.89 16.34
C GLY A 325 -51.26 8.30 15.14
N VAL A 326 -50.97 7.36 14.23
CA VAL A 326 -50.23 7.64 12.99
C VAL A 326 -51.18 8.32 11.98
N SER A 327 -50.88 9.56 11.56
CA SER A 327 -51.62 10.22 10.50
C SER A 327 -51.40 9.53 9.13
N PRO A 328 -52.32 9.62 8.16
CA PRO A 328 -52.09 9.12 6.80
C PRO A 328 -50.80 9.65 6.15
N GLN A 329 -50.39 10.88 6.52
CA GLN A 329 -49.14 11.52 6.11
C GLN A 329 -47.92 10.78 6.70
N GLN A 330 -47.90 10.58 8.02
CA GLN A 330 -46.82 9.84 8.71
C GLN A 330 -46.71 8.40 8.21
N PHE A 331 -47.84 7.75 7.89
CA PHE A 331 -47.85 6.41 7.31
C PHE A 331 -47.17 6.38 5.92
N SER A 332 -47.37 7.41 5.11
CA SER A 332 -46.76 7.52 3.78
C SER A 332 -45.25 7.77 3.88
N ALA A 333 -44.80 8.69 4.74
CA ALA A 333 -43.38 8.91 5.02
C ALA A 333 -42.69 7.64 5.55
N THR A 334 -43.35 6.91 6.47
CA THR A 334 -42.84 5.64 6.99
C THR A 334 -42.70 4.57 5.90
N ARG A 335 -43.65 4.47 4.95
CA ARG A 335 -43.52 3.55 3.80
C ARG A 335 -42.33 3.91 2.90
N THR A 336 -42.15 5.18 2.58
CA THR A 336 -41.01 5.68 1.79
C THR A 336 -39.67 5.41 2.48
N PHE A 337 -39.61 5.60 3.80
CA PHE A 337 -38.45 5.22 4.60
C PHE A 337 -38.13 3.73 4.47
N MET A 338 -39.11 2.85 4.68
CA MET A 338 -38.90 1.41 4.57
C MET A 338 -38.49 0.97 3.16
N SER A 339 -39.01 1.59 2.11
CA SER A 339 -38.57 1.29 0.74
C SER A 339 -37.15 1.78 0.44
N SER A 340 -36.81 2.99 0.87
CA SER A 340 -35.47 3.57 0.65
C SER A 340 -34.38 2.81 1.44
N LEU A 341 -34.70 2.38 2.66
CA LEU A 341 -33.85 1.50 3.47
C LEU A 341 -33.55 0.19 2.73
N ARG A 342 -34.58 -0.51 2.22
CA ARG A 342 -34.41 -1.75 1.46
C ARG A 342 -33.55 -1.54 0.21
N LEU A 343 -33.84 -0.50 -0.59
CA LEU A 343 -33.06 -0.16 -1.78
C LEU A 343 -31.58 0.06 -1.45
N SER A 344 -31.31 0.82 -0.37
CA SER A 344 -29.94 1.10 0.07
C SER A 344 -29.20 -0.18 0.46
N GLN A 345 -29.81 -1.07 1.24
CA GLN A 345 -29.20 -2.35 1.64
C GLN A 345 -29.01 -3.30 0.46
N ASP A 346 -29.99 -3.37 -0.46
CA ASP A 346 -29.91 -4.21 -1.66
C ASP A 346 -28.78 -3.76 -2.59
N SER A 347 -28.53 -2.45 -2.67
CA SER A 347 -27.38 -1.92 -3.42
C SER A 347 -26.05 -2.44 -2.87
N LEU A 348 -25.89 -2.46 -1.54
CA LEU A 348 -24.68 -2.96 -0.87
C LEU A 348 -24.51 -4.47 -1.07
N ARG A 349 -25.61 -5.24 -0.94
CA ARG A 349 -25.63 -6.69 -1.19
C ARG A 349 -25.24 -7.01 -2.63
N THR A 350 -25.85 -6.33 -3.59
CA THR A 350 -25.61 -6.56 -5.02
C THR A 350 -24.15 -6.33 -5.40
N LEU A 351 -23.57 -5.19 -5.00
CA LEU A 351 -22.16 -4.87 -5.26
C LEU A 351 -21.22 -5.93 -4.66
N SER A 352 -21.49 -6.35 -3.42
CA SER A 352 -20.64 -7.30 -2.70
C SER A 352 -20.72 -8.71 -3.30
N GLU A 353 -21.94 -9.22 -3.51
CA GLU A 353 -22.14 -10.60 -3.97
C GLU A 353 -21.68 -10.81 -5.41
N GLN A 354 -21.87 -9.83 -6.30
CA GLN A 354 -21.44 -9.95 -7.69
C GLN A 354 -19.91 -9.97 -7.82
N THR A 355 -19.19 -9.38 -6.87
CA THR A 355 -17.73 -9.31 -6.87
C THR A 355 -17.05 -10.41 -6.03
N GLY A 356 -17.83 -11.25 -5.35
CA GLY A 356 -17.31 -12.37 -4.53
C GLY A 356 -17.02 -12.01 -3.07
N GLY A 357 -17.52 -10.87 -2.58
CA GLY A 357 -17.52 -10.51 -1.16
C GLY A 357 -18.90 -10.69 -0.51
N PHE A 358 -19.16 -9.97 0.59
CA PHE A 358 -20.45 -9.98 1.27
C PHE A 358 -20.79 -8.62 1.89
N ALA A 359 -22.08 -8.37 2.11
CA ALA A 359 -22.55 -7.18 2.80
C ALA A 359 -22.90 -7.49 4.26
N ALA A 360 -22.32 -6.73 5.20
CA ALA A 360 -22.71 -6.68 6.60
C ALA A 360 -23.74 -5.57 6.79
N VAL A 361 -25.01 -5.92 6.61
CA VAL A 361 -26.17 -5.04 6.86
C VAL A 361 -26.95 -5.55 8.08
N GLU A 362 -27.63 -4.64 8.78
CA GLU A 362 -28.49 -4.97 9.93
C GLU A 362 -27.75 -5.69 11.07
N ARG A 363 -26.51 -5.28 11.35
CA ARG A 363 -25.65 -5.88 12.38
C ARG A 363 -25.07 -4.83 13.30
N ASN A 364 -25.15 -5.05 14.61
CA ASN A 364 -24.42 -4.24 15.60
C ASN A 364 -23.02 -4.81 15.91
N ASP A 365 -22.79 -6.08 15.58
CA ASP A 365 -21.49 -6.72 15.74
C ASP A 365 -20.69 -6.61 14.43
N PHE A 366 -19.92 -5.53 14.33
CA PHE A 366 -19.01 -5.29 13.22
C PHE A 366 -17.70 -6.05 13.37
N ALA A 367 -17.34 -6.45 14.59
CA ALA A 367 -16.13 -7.24 14.84
C ALA A 367 -16.20 -8.58 14.11
N SER A 368 -17.33 -9.31 14.21
CA SER A 368 -17.48 -10.58 13.47
C SER A 368 -17.48 -10.40 11.95
N ALA A 369 -17.96 -9.24 11.44
CA ALA A 369 -17.86 -8.92 10.02
C ALA A 369 -16.41 -8.73 9.60
N PHE A 370 -15.62 -7.94 10.34
CA PHE A 370 -14.19 -7.75 10.07
C PHE A 370 -13.39 -9.04 10.23
N ASP A 371 -13.64 -9.84 11.26
CA ASP A 371 -13.00 -11.15 11.46
C ASP A 371 -13.25 -12.08 10.27
N ARG A 372 -14.48 -12.05 9.72
CA ARG A 372 -14.80 -12.79 8.50
C ARG A 372 -14.06 -12.23 7.29
N ILE A 373 -14.02 -10.91 7.10
CA ILE A 373 -13.27 -10.27 6.00
C ILE A 373 -11.80 -10.67 6.09
N VAL A 374 -11.19 -10.55 7.27
CA VAL A 374 -9.82 -10.96 7.55
C VAL A 374 -9.62 -12.42 7.18
N ARG A 375 -10.46 -13.32 7.68
CA ARG A 375 -10.35 -14.77 7.40
C ARG A 375 -10.46 -15.09 5.91
N GLU A 376 -11.45 -14.53 5.21
CA GLU A 376 -11.64 -14.76 3.77
C GLU A 376 -10.48 -14.20 2.92
N ASN A 377 -9.80 -13.16 3.38
CA ASN A 377 -8.63 -12.59 2.69
C ASN A 377 -7.29 -13.17 3.18
N SER A 378 -7.29 -13.94 4.27
CA SER A 378 -6.10 -14.62 4.80
C SER A 378 -5.91 -15.99 4.19
N THR A 379 -7.00 -16.75 4.02
CA THR A 379 -6.91 -18.15 3.58
C THR A 379 -7.89 -18.44 2.44
N TYR A 380 -7.37 -18.74 1.25
CA TYR A 380 -8.15 -18.98 0.03
C TYR A 380 -7.34 -19.76 -1.02
N TYR A 381 -8.04 -20.39 -1.95
CA TYR A 381 -7.42 -21.03 -3.11
C TYR A 381 -7.40 -20.06 -4.30
N VAL A 382 -6.30 -20.06 -5.03
CA VAL A 382 -6.14 -19.35 -6.31
C VAL A 382 -6.26 -20.36 -7.43
N LEU A 383 -7.27 -20.19 -8.27
CA LEU A 383 -7.55 -21.03 -9.44
C LEU A 383 -7.31 -20.23 -10.71
N GLY A 384 -6.28 -20.59 -11.47
CA GLY A 384 -5.95 -19.97 -12.74
C GLY A 384 -6.36 -20.82 -13.92
N TYR A 385 -7.02 -20.24 -14.93
CA TYR A 385 -7.35 -20.93 -16.17
C TYR A 385 -7.28 -20.01 -17.39
N TYR A 386 -7.21 -20.62 -18.57
CA TYR A 386 -7.32 -19.93 -19.86
C TYR A 386 -8.72 -20.15 -20.42
N PRO A 387 -9.50 -19.08 -20.68
CA PRO A 387 -10.83 -19.22 -21.24
C PRO A 387 -10.80 -19.89 -22.61
N SER A 388 -11.63 -20.92 -22.77
CA SER A 388 -11.89 -21.52 -24.10
C SER A 388 -12.48 -20.52 -25.11
N ASN A 389 -13.07 -19.41 -24.66
CA ASN A 389 -13.57 -18.32 -25.50
C ASN A 389 -12.60 -17.13 -25.47
N GLU A 390 -11.95 -16.80 -26.58
CA GLU A 390 -10.99 -15.68 -26.65
C GLU A 390 -11.61 -14.34 -27.07
N ARG A 391 -12.93 -14.28 -27.29
CA ARG A 391 -13.59 -13.06 -27.80
C ARG A 391 -13.51 -11.92 -26.77
N ARG A 392 -12.98 -10.77 -27.21
CA ARG A 392 -12.92 -9.50 -26.46
C ARG A 392 -14.15 -8.62 -26.75
N ASP A 393 -15.33 -9.19 -26.53
CA ASP A 393 -16.63 -8.59 -26.88
C ASP A 393 -17.24 -7.75 -25.75
N GLY A 394 -16.61 -7.71 -24.57
CA GLY A 394 -17.14 -6.98 -23.43
C GLY A 394 -18.41 -7.58 -22.82
N ARG A 395 -18.69 -8.86 -23.08
CA ARG A 395 -19.81 -9.56 -22.46
C ARG A 395 -19.42 -10.11 -21.09
N PHE A 396 -20.41 -10.19 -20.21
CA PHE A 396 -20.26 -10.88 -18.94
C PHE A 396 -20.16 -12.38 -19.18
N ARG A 397 -19.19 -13.01 -18.53
CA ARG A 397 -18.96 -14.45 -18.55
C ARG A 397 -19.16 -14.99 -17.14
N ARG A 398 -20.09 -15.92 -16.99
CA ARG A 398 -20.44 -16.51 -15.70
C ARG A 398 -19.36 -17.51 -15.33
N ILE A 399 -18.82 -17.39 -14.12
CA ILE A 399 -17.90 -18.36 -13.53
C ILE A 399 -18.65 -19.12 -12.44
N GLU A 400 -18.50 -20.44 -12.45
CA GLU A 400 -18.98 -21.30 -11.40
C GLU A 400 -17.83 -22.20 -10.94
N VAL A 401 -17.46 -22.08 -9.65
CA VAL A 401 -16.46 -22.92 -9.02
C VAL A 401 -17.19 -23.92 -8.13
N ARG A 402 -16.91 -25.20 -8.33
CA ARG A 402 -17.47 -26.29 -7.53
C ARG A 402 -16.34 -27.08 -6.90
N VAL A 403 -16.66 -27.70 -5.77
CA VAL A 403 -15.80 -28.71 -5.15
C VAL A 403 -16.52 -30.05 -5.17
N THR A 404 -15.79 -31.13 -5.44
CA THR A 404 -16.34 -32.49 -5.52
C THR A 404 -16.56 -33.10 -4.13
N ARG A 405 -15.86 -32.61 -3.10
CA ARG A 405 -16.00 -33.07 -1.72
C ARG A 405 -17.36 -32.61 -1.13
N PRO A 406 -18.20 -33.54 -0.63
CA PRO A 406 -19.53 -33.21 -0.13
C PRO A 406 -19.48 -32.41 1.18
N GLY A 407 -20.51 -31.60 1.44
CA GLY A 407 -20.64 -30.82 2.68
C GLY A 407 -19.79 -29.55 2.74
N LEU A 408 -19.20 -29.15 1.63
CA LEU A 408 -18.42 -27.92 1.50
C LEU A 408 -19.18 -26.85 0.72
N GLU A 409 -19.00 -25.60 1.13
CA GLU A 409 -19.51 -24.42 0.45
C GLU A 409 -18.35 -23.65 -0.18
N VAL A 410 -18.53 -23.26 -1.45
CA VAL A 410 -17.54 -22.46 -2.19
C VAL A 410 -18.06 -21.04 -2.37
N ARG A 411 -17.23 -20.06 -2.02
CA ARG A 411 -17.48 -18.65 -2.31
C ARG A 411 -16.39 -18.15 -3.26
N SER A 412 -16.81 -17.68 -4.42
CA SER A 412 -15.97 -17.06 -5.44
C SER A 412 -16.76 -15.96 -6.14
N ARG A 413 -16.10 -15.13 -6.95
CA ARG A 413 -16.82 -14.20 -7.84
C ARG A 413 -17.74 -14.97 -8.80
N ARG A 414 -18.89 -14.38 -9.15
CA ARG A 414 -19.90 -15.01 -10.03
C ARG A 414 -19.55 -14.97 -11.52
N GLY A 415 -18.52 -14.22 -11.88
CA GLY A 415 -18.11 -14.03 -13.27
C GLY A 415 -17.23 -12.81 -13.45
N TYR A 416 -16.96 -12.46 -14.69
CA TYR A 416 -16.18 -11.29 -15.08
C TYR A 416 -16.65 -10.76 -16.43
N VAL A 417 -16.39 -9.48 -16.70
CA VAL A 417 -16.65 -8.91 -18.02
C VAL A 417 -15.40 -9.04 -18.88
N ALA A 418 -15.53 -9.73 -20.01
CA ALA A 418 -14.45 -9.89 -20.97
C ALA A 418 -13.86 -8.51 -21.36
N PRO A 419 -12.54 -8.41 -21.63
CA PRO A 419 -11.97 -7.16 -22.10
C PRO A 419 -12.67 -6.68 -23.39
N ARG A 420 -12.75 -5.37 -23.62
CA ARG A 420 -13.25 -4.77 -24.87
C ARG A 420 -12.08 -4.33 -25.76
N GLY A 421 -12.27 -4.44 -27.08
CA GLY A 421 -11.36 -3.83 -28.08
C GLY A 421 -10.09 -4.64 -28.36
N ARG A 422 -9.11 -4.02 -29.02
CA ARG A 422 -7.81 -4.63 -29.35
C ARG A 422 -6.96 -4.73 -28.06
N ALA A 423 -6.19 -5.81 -27.90
CA ALA A 423 -5.23 -5.88 -26.80
C ALA A 423 -4.33 -4.63 -26.85
N PRO A 424 -3.97 -4.02 -25.71
CA PRO A 424 -3.03 -2.91 -25.73
C PRO A 424 -1.80 -3.39 -26.49
N ASN A 425 -1.52 -2.77 -27.64
CA ASN A 425 -0.24 -3.00 -28.31
C ASN A 425 0.81 -2.57 -27.31
N SER A 426 1.64 -3.50 -26.84
CA SER A 426 2.82 -3.19 -26.04
C SER A 426 3.84 -2.48 -26.93
N LYS A 427 3.62 -1.19 -27.18
CA LYS A 427 4.63 -0.22 -27.56
C LYS A 427 4.38 1.01 -26.71
N PRO A 428 5.42 1.53 -26.07
CA PRO A 428 6.23 2.51 -26.79
C PRO A 428 7.74 2.28 -26.62
N ALA A 429 8.50 2.63 -27.66
CA ALA A 429 9.85 3.10 -27.41
C ALA A 429 9.71 4.42 -26.63
N SER A 430 10.10 4.40 -25.35
CA SER A 430 10.23 5.62 -24.55
C SER A 430 11.14 6.62 -25.29
N PRO A 431 10.85 7.93 -25.25
CA PRO A 431 11.83 8.95 -25.61
C PRO A 431 13.18 8.67 -24.91
N PRO A 432 14.34 9.07 -25.47
CA PRO A 432 15.66 8.78 -24.89
C PRO A 432 15.83 9.18 -23.41
N ASN A 433 15.03 10.16 -22.95
CA ASN A 433 15.06 10.69 -21.58
C ASN A 433 13.93 10.18 -20.66
N ALA A 434 13.02 9.34 -21.13
CA ALA A 434 11.97 8.75 -20.29
C ALA A 434 12.44 7.47 -19.60
N LEU A 435 11.80 7.13 -18.47
CA LEU A 435 12.03 5.85 -17.79
C LEU A 435 11.84 4.68 -18.76
N SER A 436 12.55 3.58 -18.51
CA SER A 436 12.28 2.33 -19.21
C SER A 436 10.83 1.91 -18.99
N ALA A 437 10.27 1.12 -19.92
CA ALA A 437 8.90 0.60 -19.78
C ALA A 437 8.75 -0.20 -18.47
N ALA A 438 9.77 -0.99 -18.11
CA ALA A 438 9.81 -1.78 -16.88
C ALA A 438 9.80 -0.89 -15.63
N ALA A 439 10.63 0.15 -15.59
CA ALA A 439 10.63 1.13 -14.49
C ALA A 439 9.30 1.88 -14.40
N THR A 440 8.73 2.28 -15.54
CA THR A 440 7.43 2.97 -15.60
C THR A 440 6.31 2.09 -15.04
N THR A 441 6.29 0.80 -15.38
CA THR A 441 5.31 -0.14 -14.83
C THR A 441 5.46 -0.31 -13.32
N ALA A 442 6.68 -0.52 -12.80
CA ALA A 442 6.90 -0.65 -11.36
C ALA A 442 6.61 0.64 -10.58
N PHE A 443 6.81 1.80 -11.23
CA PHE A 443 6.51 3.10 -10.67
C PHE A 443 5.00 3.37 -10.55
N ASN A 444 4.25 2.99 -11.59
CA ASN A 444 2.80 3.11 -11.64
C ASN A 444 2.08 2.00 -10.86
N SER A 445 2.82 0.99 -10.39
CA SER A 445 2.27 -0.01 -9.48
C SER A 445 1.78 0.69 -8.20
N PRO A 446 0.57 0.37 -7.72
CA PRO A 446 0.06 0.92 -6.47
C PRO A 446 0.68 0.25 -5.23
N ILE A 447 1.47 -0.81 -5.40
CA ILE A 447 2.20 -1.51 -4.34
C ILE A 447 3.68 -1.74 -4.73
N PRO A 448 4.59 -1.93 -3.76
CA PRO A 448 5.97 -2.31 -4.02
C PRO A 448 6.10 -3.57 -4.87
N THR A 449 7.05 -3.57 -5.82
CA THR A 449 7.39 -4.73 -6.66
C THR A 449 8.64 -5.41 -6.11
N THR A 450 8.63 -6.73 -5.98
CA THR A 450 9.65 -7.48 -5.22
C THR A 450 10.77 -8.10 -6.07
N GLY A 451 10.79 -7.86 -7.39
CA GLY A 451 11.74 -8.52 -8.30
C GLY A 451 13.21 -8.15 -8.08
N VAL A 452 13.47 -7.04 -7.40
CA VAL A 452 14.79 -6.66 -6.87
C VAL A 452 14.63 -6.38 -5.38
N PRO A 453 15.15 -7.23 -4.47
CA PRO A 453 15.19 -6.98 -3.04
C PRO A 453 15.91 -5.66 -2.72
N MET A 454 15.22 -4.76 -2.02
CA MET A 454 15.74 -3.44 -1.68
C MET A 454 15.17 -2.90 -0.37
N SER A 455 15.95 -2.03 0.25
CA SER A 455 15.61 -1.29 1.45
C SER A 455 15.88 0.20 1.23
N LEU A 456 14.95 1.06 1.65
CA LEU A 456 15.04 2.50 1.53
C LEU A 456 14.94 3.15 2.90
N SER A 457 15.92 3.99 3.23
CA SER A 457 15.85 4.94 4.33
C SER A 457 15.79 6.36 3.76
N ALA A 458 15.00 7.22 4.40
CA ALA A 458 14.90 8.63 4.03
C ALA A 458 14.92 9.52 5.28
N ALA A 459 15.73 10.57 5.24
CA ALA A 459 15.86 11.53 6.34
C ALA A 459 15.74 12.97 5.81
N ALA A 460 14.83 13.76 6.40
CA ALA A 460 14.60 15.15 6.02
C ALA A 460 15.50 16.10 6.83
N TYR A 461 16.18 17.01 6.16
CA TYR A 461 17.03 18.06 6.71
C TYR A 461 16.60 19.43 6.18
N LYS A 462 16.96 20.49 6.90
CA LYS A 462 16.73 21.86 6.42
C LYS A 462 17.48 22.06 5.10
N GLY A 463 16.73 22.37 4.04
CA GLY A 463 17.26 22.64 2.71
C GLY A 463 17.20 24.12 2.35
N THR A 464 17.27 24.42 1.06
CA THR A 464 17.05 25.77 0.55
C THR A 464 15.56 26.07 0.51
N ALA A 465 15.13 27.07 1.29
CA ALA A 465 13.72 27.47 1.36
C ALA A 465 13.12 27.70 -0.05
N PRO A 466 11.89 27.20 -0.31
CA PRO A 466 10.96 26.59 0.65
C PRO A 466 11.20 25.09 0.89
N ASN A 467 12.21 24.47 0.25
CA ASN A 467 12.39 23.02 0.27
C ASN A 467 13.28 22.54 1.42
N ALA A 468 12.97 21.36 1.93
CA ALA A 468 13.84 20.52 2.72
C ALA A 468 14.70 19.64 1.80
N SER A 469 15.90 19.31 2.25
CA SER A 469 16.76 18.30 1.61
C SER A 469 16.46 16.93 2.19
N ILE A 470 16.08 15.98 1.36
CA ILE A 470 15.75 14.61 1.75
C ILE A 470 16.90 13.70 1.35
N ALA A 471 17.67 13.25 2.33
CA ALA A 471 18.73 12.27 2.11
C ALA A 471 18.11 10.88 1.89
N LEU A 472 18.42 10.25 0.76
CA LEU A 472 17.92 8.92 0.39
C LEU A 472 19.05 7.90 0.40
N VAL A 473 18.81 6.76 1.05
CA VAL A 473 19.73 5.63 1.09
C VAL A 473 18.98 4.40 0.61
N LEU A 474 19.24 4.00 -0.63
CA LEU A 474 18.68 2.80 -1.24
C LEU A 474 19.74 1.70 -1.25
N GLU A 475 19.48 0.59 -0.58
CA GLU A 475 20.31 -0.62 -0.62
C GLU A 475 19.59 -1.69 -1.42
N MET A 476 20.28 -2.31 -2.39
CA MET A 476 19.73 -3.35 -3.27
C MET A 476 20.61 -4.59 -3.22
N ARG A 477 20.02 -5.79 -3.30
CA ARG A 477 20.83 -7.00 -3.36
C ARG A 477 21.33 -7.31 -4.77
N ALA A 478 22.62 -7.64 -4.89
CA ALA A 478 23.24 -7.90 -6.19
C ALA A 478 22.87 -9.26 -6.82
N ASP A 479 22.37 -10.22 -6.03
CA ASP A 479 21.90 -11.53 -6.52
C ASP A 479 20.64 -11.44 -7.40
N ALA A 480 19.93 -10.31 -7.31
CA ALA A 480 18.82 -9.99 -8.19
C ALA A 480 19.26 -9.68 -9.63
N PHE A 481 20.52 -9.38 -9.86
CA PHE A 481 20.98 -8.91 -11.16
C PHE A 481 21.81 -9.96 -11.91
N ARG A 482 21.75 -9.93 -13.25
CA ARG A 482 22.53 -10.81 -14.11
C ARG A 482 23.74 -10.06 -14.67
N PHE A 483 24.91 -10.37 -14.13
CA PHE A 483 26.16 -9.78 -14.61
C PHE A 483 26.74 -10.57 -15.77
N THR A 484 27.22 -9.86 -16.78
CA THR A 484 27.94 -10.45 -17.92
C THR A 484 29.43 -10.17 -17.79
N GLU A 485 30.26 -11.20 -17.86
CA GLU A 485 31.71 -11.01 -17.84
C GLU A 485 32.20 -10.43 -19.18
N LYS A 486 32.95 -9.34 -19.11
CA LYS A 486 33.58 -8.70 -20.27
C LYS A 486 34.89 -8.07 -19.81
N ASN A 487 36.00 -8.39 -20.49
CA ASN A 487 37.32 -7.83 -20.20
C ASN A 487 37.77 -7.99 -18.72
N GLY A 488 37.42 -9.10 -18.07
CA GLY A 488 37.77 -9.35 -16.66
C GLY A 488 36.95 -8.58 -15.62
N THR A 489 35.93 -7.82 -16.05
CA THR A 489 34.93 -7.20 -15.17
C THR A 489 33.55 -7.79 -15.42
N PHE A 490 32.71 -7.73 -14.39
CA PHE A 490 31.31 -8.15 -14.42
C PHE A 490 30.44 -6.92 -14.64
N ASN A 491 29.75 -6.91 -15.78
CA ASN A 491 29.07 -5.74 -16.32
C ASN A 491 27.56 -5.90 -16.22
N ASN A 492 26.88 -4.84 -15.82
CA ASN A 492 25.42 -4.70 -15.93
C ASN A 492 25.03 -3.21 -15.92
N ARG A 493 23.80 -2.89 -16.33
CA ARG A 493 23.25 -1.53 -16.26
C ARG A 493 21.90 -1.56 -15.55
N VAL A 494 21.79 -0.75 -14.50
CA VAL A 494 20.57 -0.62 -13.70
C VAL A 494 20.12 0.83 -13.71
N GLU A 495 18.87 1.04 -14.09
CA GLU A 495 18.17 2.30 -13.96
C GLU A 495 17.58 2.40 -12.55
N VAL A 496 17.99 3.42 -11.80
CA VAL A 496 17.42 3.76 -10.49
C VAL A 496 16.72 5.11 -10.61
N ALA A 497 15.48 5.20 -10.14
CA ALA A 497 14.70 6.43 -10.17
C ALA A 497 13.98 6.65 -8.85
N PHE A 498 13.87 7.92 -8.45
CA PHE A 498 13.15 8.33 -7.25
C PHE A 498 12.00 9.27 -7.60
N SER A 499 10.93 9.23 -6.81
CA SER A 499 9.86 10.22 -6.84
C SER A 499 9.21 10.39 -5.48
N SER A 500 8.33 11.37 -5.40
CA SER A 500 7.40 11.55 -4.29
C SER A 500 5.98 11.71 -4.81
N VAL A 501 5.02 11.13 -4.11
CA VAL A 501 3.58 11.40 -4.27
C VAL A 501 3.13 12.22 -3.08
N ASP A 502 2.60 13.41 -3.28
CA ASP A 502 2.05 14.21 -2.18
C ASP A 502 0.65 13.74 -1.77
N ALA A 503 0.12 14.26 -0.65
CA ALA A 503 -1.21 13.91 -0.15
C ALA A 503 -2.36 14.23 -1.13
N GLY A 504 -2.13 15.03 -2.17
CA GLY A 504 -3.10 15.28 -3.25
C GLY A 504 -3.01 14.29 -4.40
N GLY A 505 -2.07 13.33 -4.36
CA GLY A 505 -1.78 12.41 -5.46
C GLY A 505 -0.85 12.99 -6.53
N THR A 506 -0.28 14.18 -6.31
CA THR A 506 0.62 14.80 -7.30
C THR A 506 1.98 14.13 -7.24
N ILE A 507 2.41 13.58 -8.38
CA ILE A 507 3.71 12.93 -8.51
C ILE A 507 4.76 13.97 -8.88
N ARG A 508 5.87 13.99 -8.14
CA ARG A 508 7.08 14.76 -8.46
C ARG A 508 8.21 13.78 -8.72
N PHE A 509 8.71 13.79 -9.95
CA PHE A 509 9.86 12.98 -10.32
C PHE A 509 11.14 13.62 -9.78
N GLY A 510 11.96 12.79 -9.14
CA GLY A 510 13.30 13.12 -8.74
C GLY A 510 14.32 12.75 -9.81
N ASP A 511 15.57 12.57 -9.37
CA ASP A 511 16.64 12.17 -10.27
C ASP A 511 16.47 10.71 -10.74
N ARG A 512 16.95 10.50 -11.96
CA ARG A 512 17.15 9.20 -12.60
C ARG A 512 18.65 8.96 -12.74
N HIS A 513 19.09 7.79 -12.31
CA HIS A 513 20.49 7.35 -12.35
C HIS A 513 20.62 6.09 -13.20
N LEU A 514 21.38 6.16 -14.28
CA LEU A 514 21.76 4.99 -15.08
C LEU A 514 23.11 4.47 -14.59
N LEU A 515 23.08 3.45 -13.72
CA LEU A 515 24.25 2.91 -13.05
C LEU A 515 24.93 1.86 -13.94
N GLY A 516 26.10 2.19 -14.48
CA GLY A 516 27.00 1.21 -15.09
C GLY A 516 27.74 0.45 -14.00
N MET A 517 27.37 -0.82 -13.77
CA MET A 517 28.00 -1.68 -12.79
C MET A 517 29.14 -2.45 -13.45
N GLU A 518 30.33 -1.86 -13.50
CA GLU A 518 31.56 -2.52 -13.94
C GLU A 518 32.35 -2.99 -12.71
N MET A 519 32.09 -4.21 -12.25
CA MET A 519 32.63 -4.73 -10.99
C MET A 519 33.77 -5.71 -11.21
N THR A 520 34.82 -5.61 -10.40
CA THR A 520 35.84 -6.67 -10.29
C THR A 520 35.25 -7.89 -9.57
N ALA A 521 35.89 -9.06 -9.68
CA ALA A 521 35.43 -10.26 -8.97
C ALA A 521 35.32 -10.06 -7.43
N PRO A 522 36.30 -9.43 -6.73
CA PRO A 522 36.16 -9.10 -5.31
C PRO A 522 35.00 -8.14 -5.01
N THR A 523 34.80 -7.10 -5.84
CA THR A 523 33.70 -6.14 -5.67
C THR A 523 32.34 -6.82 -5.83
N LEU A 524 32.19 -7.69 -6.84
CA LEU A 524 30.97 -8.46 -7.04
C LEU A 524 30.69 -9.43 -5.89
N ALA A 525 31.74 -10.07 -5.35
CA ALA A 525 31.59 -10.94 -4.18
C ALA A 525 31.07 -10.16 -2.96
N ALA A 526 31.65 -8.99 -2.66
CA ALA A 526 31.18 -8.11 -1.60
C ALA A 526 29.72 -7.63 -1.84
N ALA A 527 29.38 -7.29 -3.10
CA ALA A 527 28.03 -6.86 -3.46
C ALA A 527 26.99 -8.00 -3.34
N ARG A 528 27.38 -9.25 -3.59
CA ARG A 528 26.50 -10.43 -3.39
C ARG A 528 26.26 -10.73 -1.91
N GLU A 529 27.26 -10.48 -1.07
CA GLU A 529 27.15 -10.68 0.38
C GLU A 529 26.34 -9.56 1.06
N ARG A 530 26.64 -8.30 0.75
CA ARG A 530 26.16 -7.12 1.50
C ARG A 530 25.24 -6.20 0.71
N GLY A 531 25.03 -6.49 -0.58
CA GLY A 531 24.29 -5.61 -1.48
C GLY A 531 25.11 -4.45 -2.02
N PHE A 532 24.42 -3.53 -2.67
CA PHE A 532 24.95 -2.34 -3.28
C PHE A 532 24.10 -1.13 -2.89
N ARG A 533 24.74 0.00 -2.59
CA ARG A 533 24.10 1.19 -2.03
C ARG A 533 24.10 2.34 -3.02
N VAL A 534 22.97 3.03 -3.13
CA VAL A 534 22.81 4.31 -3.83
C VAL A 534 22.43 5.37 -2.80
N VAL A 535 23.25 6.41 -2.69
CA VAL A 535 22.94 7.60 -1.88
C VAL A 535 22.53 8.73 -2.81
N SER A 536 21.35 9.29 -2.60
CA SER A 536 20.79 10.35 -3.45
C SER A 536 20.08 11.39 -2.59
N GLU A 537 19.49 12.39 -3.25
CA GLU A 537 18.77 13.48 -2.60
C GLU A 537 17.48 13.83 -3.36
N LEU A 538 16.44 14.24 -2.64
CA LEU A 538 15.28 14.96 -3.17
C LEU A 538 15.10 16.31 -2.47
N GLN A 539 14.51 17.27 -3.16
CA GLN A 539 14.14 18.57 -2.60
C GLN A 539 12.62 18.66 -2.54
N LEU A 540 12.06 18.69 -1.34
CA LEU A 540 10.61 18.67 -1.13
C LEU A 540 10.17 19.82 -0.21
N PRO A 541 9.08 20.53 -0.51
CA PRO A 541 8.50 21.47 0.43
C PRO A 541 7.92 20.74 1.66
N PRO A 542 7.56 21.46 2.73
CA PRO A 542 6.90 20.87 3.90
C PRO A 542 5.58 20.20 3.52
N GLY A 543 5.33 19.02 4.07
CA GLY A 543 4.14 18.25 3.75
C GLY A 543 4.32 16.74 3.94
N ARG A 544 3.28 15.99 3.63
CA ARG A 544 3.29 14.53 3.65
C ARG A 544 3.47 13.98 2.25
N TYR A 545 4.35 12.99 2.14
CA TYR A 545 4.73 12.36 0.89
C TYR A 545 4.86 10.85 1.05
N GLN A 546 4.56 10.11 -0.01
CA GLN A 546 5.06 8.76 -0.19
C GLN A 546 6.19 8.81 -1.21
N LEU A 547 7.41 8.53 -0.75
CA LEU A 547 8.56 8.37 -1.62
C LEU A 547 8.50 7.02 -2.32
N ARG A 548 8.89 6.98 -3.60
CA ARG A 548 9.02 5.74 -4.36
C ARG A 548 10.41 5.65 -4.95
N ALA A 549 11.10 4.56 -4.64
CA ALA A 549 12.35 4.19 -5.31
C ALA A 549 12.07 2.99 -6.23
N VAL A 550 12.57 3.06 -7.45
CA VAL A 550 12.45 2.00 -8.46
C VAL A 550 13.84 1.65 -8.96
N ALA A 551 14.12 0.37 -9.10
CA ALA A 551 15.29 -0.14 -9.80
C ALA A 551 14.86 -1.11 -10.90
N ALA A 552 15.33 -0.88 -12.13
CA ALA A 552 15.07 -1.74 -13.27
C ALA A 552 16.39 -2.09 -13.99
N GLU A 553 16.63 -3.37 -14.20
CA GLU A 553 17.73 -3.85 -15.03
C GLU A 553 17.44 -3.56 -16.52
N GLU A 554 18.43 -3.02 -17.25
CA GLU A 554 18.26 -2.69 -18.66
C GLU A 554 18.03 -3.94 -19.51
N GLY A 555 16.97 -3.94 -20.34
CA GLY A 555 16.54 -5.10 -21.15
C GLY A 555 15.28 -5.78 -20.61
N ALA A 556 15.12 -7.09 -20.81
CA ALA A 556 14.01 -7.88 -20.24
C ALA A 556 14.33 -8.35 -18.80
N GLY A 557 14.99 -7.48 -18.03
CA GLY A 557 15.58 -7.77 -16.73
C GLY A 557 14.60 -7.66 -15.55
N ARG A 558 15.12 -7.86 -14.34
CA ARG A 558 14.32 -7.75 -13.09
C ARG A 558 14.04 -6.29 -12.72
N THR A 559 12.88 -6.06 -12.10
CA THR A 559 12.49 -4.75 -11.57
C THR A 559 12.04 -4.88 -10.13
N GLY A 560 12.40 -3.91 -9.29
CA GLY A 560 11.87 -3.77 -7.94
C GLY A 560 11.49 -2.33 -7.63
N SER A 561 10.58 -2.17 -6.67
CA SER A 561 10.25 -0.87 -6.11
C SER A 561 10.00 -0.98 -4.61
N VAL A 562 10.27 0.10 -3.88
CA VAL A 562 10.01 0.23 -2.44
C VAL A 562 9.43 1.61 -2.17
N PHE A 563 8.43 1.66 -1.30
CA PHE A 563 7.72 2.88 -0.92
C PHE A 563 8.06 3.27 0.51
N PHE A 564 8.14 4.56 0.78
CA PHE A 564 8.48 5.09 2.09
C PHE A 564 7.62 6.31 2.42
N ASP A 565 6.82 6.23 3.48
CA ASP A 565 6.01 7.37 3.92
C ASP A 565 6.88 8.36 4.71
N LEU A 566 6.85 9.63 4.29
CA LEU A 566 7.67 10.70 4.83
C LEU A 566 6.82 11.92 5.18
N GLU A 567 6.97 12.40 6.41
CA GLU A 567 6.48 13.71 6.83
C GLU A 567 7.65 14.70 6.88
N VAL A 568 7.59 15.74 6.04
CA VAL A 568 8.59 16.79 5.93
C VAL A 568 8.16 17.98 6.81
N PRO A 569 8.86 18.28 7.92
CA PRO A 569 8.54 19.42 8.76
C PRO A 569 8.75 20.75 8.04
N ASP A 570 8.06 21.79 8.52
CA ASP A 570 8.37 23.17 8.13
C ASP A 570 9.56 23.66 8.95
N PHE A 571 10.77 23.38 8.46
CA PHE A 571 12.04 23.74 9.09
C PHE A 571 12.26 25.27 9.20
N GLN A 572 11.41 26.08 8.57
CA GLN A 572 11.50 27.54 8.60
C GLN A 572 10.52 28.16 9.60
N LYS A 573 9.37 27.53 9.87
CA LYS A 573 8.32 28.08 10.75
C LYS A 573 8.17 27.39 12.09
N GLN A 574 8.51 26.10 12.19
CA GLN A 574 8.37 25.40 13.47
C GLN A 574 9.38 25.95 14.49
N GLY A 575 8.90 26.20 15.72
CA GLY A 575 9.70 26.86 16.76
C GLY A 575 10.95 26.08 17.14
N PHE A 576 10.83 24.79 17.42
CA PHE A 576 11.94 23.88 17.66
C PHE A 576 11.65 22.55 16.97
N VAL A 577 12.55 22.07 16.10
CA VAL A 577 12.32 20.94 15.20
C VAL A 577 13.61 20.15 14.97
N MET A 578 13.49 18.83 14.83
CA MET A 578 14.62 17.93 14.58
C MET A 578 14.58 17.39 13.14
N SER A 579 15.77 17.22 12.53
CA SER A 579 15.93 16.51 11.26
C SER A 579 15.51 15.03 11.37
N GLY A 580 15.54 14.32 10.25
CA GLY A 580 15.63 12.86 10.24
C GLY A 580 16.98 12.40 10.81
N LEU A 581 17.06 11.11 11.15
CA LEU A 581 18.27 10.47 11.64
C LEU A 581 19.01 9.78 10.49
N ALA A 582 20.31 10.01 10.38
CA ALA A 582 21.18 9.22 9.52
C ALA A 582 22.05 8.32 10.38
N LEU A 583 22.24 7.08 9.95
CA LEU A 583 22.99 6.06 10.66
C LEU A 583 24.06 5.47 9.74
N THR A 584 25.25 5.19 10.26
CA THR A 584 26.28 4.36 9.61
C THR A 584 26.82 3.34 10.59
N SER A 585 27.55 2.34 10.09
CA SER A 585 28.27 1.36 10.89
C SER A 585 29.63 1.04 10.28
N ALA A 586 30.54 0.49 11.08
CA ALA A 586 31.82 -0.01 10.58
C ALA A 586 31.63 -0.99 9.40
N SER A 587 30.69 -1.93 9.52
CA SER A 587 30.36 -2.87 8.44
C SER A 587 29.78 -2.18 7.19
N ALA A 588 28.97 -1.12 7.37
CA ALA A 588 28.40 -0.35 6.27
C ALA A 588 29.44 0.37 5.41
N GLY A 589 30.64 0.63 5.94
CA GLY A 589 31.77 1.18 5.19
C GLY A 589 32.32 0.23 4.11
N SER A 590 32.04 -1.07 4.22
CA SER A 590 32.47 -2.07 3.25
C SER A 590 31.46 -2.32 2.11
N THR A 591 30.26 -1.76 2.20
CA THR A 591 29.22 -1.91 1.17
C THR A 591 29.57 -1.04 -0.05
N PRO A 592 29.69 -1.62 -1.26
CA PRO A 592 29.88 -0.85 -2.48
C PRO A 592 28.81 0.25 -2.60
N THR A 593 29.25 1.51 -2.68
CA THR A 593 28.37 2.67 -2.62
C THR A 593 28.58 3.57 -3.84
N VAL A 594 27.49 3.89 -4.54
CA VAL A 594 27.44 4.96 -5.54
C VAL A 594 26.71 6.15 -4.94
N ARG A 595 27.33 7.34 -5.05
CA ARG A 595 26.81 8.59 -4.48
C ARG A 595 26.61 9.63 -5.58
N PRO A 596 25.57 9.52 -6.42
CA PRO A 596 25.27 10.56 -7.41
C PRO A 596 25.05 11.92 -6.74
N LYS A 597 24.52 11.92 -5.51
CA LYS A 597 24.47 13.07 -4.61
C LYS A 597 24.88 12.62 -3.21
N ASN A 598 25.43 13.54 -2.41
CA ASN A 598 25.78 13.27 -1.01
C ASN A 598 25.33 14.42 -0.10
N PRO A 599 24.04 14.52 0.23
CA PRO A 599 23.51 15.63 1.03
C PRO A 599 24.04 15.65 2.47
N LEU A 600 24.55 14.51 2.96
CA LEU A 600 25.14 14.39 4.30
C LEU A 600 26.64 14.74 4.32
N GLY A 601 27.30 14.94 3.18
CA GLY A 601 28.74 15.24 3.13
C GLY A 601 29.58 14.22 3.90
N ASP A 602 30.42 14.72 4.81
CA ASP A 602 31.32 13.94 5.66
C ASP A 602 30.89 13.98 7.16
N VAL A 603 29.62 14.29 7.45
CA VAL A 603 29.10 14.37 8.85
C VAL A 603 29.09 13.02 9.56
N LEU A 604 29.09 11.93 8.80
CA LEU A 604 29.22 10.57 9.29
C LEU A 604 30.62 10.03 8.95
N PRO A 605 31.22 9.19 9.83
CA PRO A 605 32.53 8.59 9.59
C PRO A 605 32.55 7.58 8.43
N GLY A 606 31.37 7.21 7.92
CA GLY A 606 31.19 6.32 6.78
C GLY A 606 29.88 6.60 6.05
N PRO A 607 29.65 5.99 4.88
CA PRO A 607 28.40 6.16 4.15
C PRO A 607 27.20 5.73 4.99
N PRO A 608 26.06 6.44 4.91
CA PRO A 608 24.86 6.09 5.67
C PRO A 608 24.30 4.74 5.22
N THR A 609 23.51 4.06 6.05
CA THR A 609 22.98 2.72 5.79
C THR A 609 21.49 2.58 6.10
N ALA A 610 20.83 1.73 5.31
CA ALA A 610 19.47 1.25 5.56
C ALA A 610 19.45 -0.03 6.41
N ALA A 611 20.60 -0.56 6.83
CA ALA A 611 20.65 -1.70 7.74
C ALA A 611 20.08 -1.33 9.12
N ARG A 612 19.27 -2.21 9.71
CA ARG A 612 18.79 -2.11 11.11
C ARG A 612 19.12 -3.36 11.92
N GLU A 613 19.94 -4.23 11.36
CA GLU A 613 20.53 -5.38 12.03
C GLU A 613 22.05 -5.24 12.00
N PHE A 614 22.69 -5.37 13.15
CA PHE A 614 24.11 -5.12 13.33
C PHE A 614 24.78 -6.24 14.12
N ALA A 615 26.05 -6.50 13.83
CA ALA A 615 26.83 -7.45 14.61
C ALA A 615 27.28 -6.80 15.92
N ARG A 616 27.46 -7.57 16.99
CA ARG A 616 28.07 -7.04 18.24
C ARG A 616 29.44 -6.37 18.04
N ALA A 617 30.19 -6.78 17.02
CA ALA A 617 31.48 -6.17 16.70
C ALA A 617 31.36 -4.79 16.02
N ASP A 618 30.16 -4.38 15.61
CA ASP A 618 29.95 -3.09 14.97
C ASP A 618 30.09 -1.93 15.97
N ARG A 619 30.48 -0.79 15.40
CA ARG A 619 30.33 0.53 16.01
C ARG A 619 29.37 1.32 15.14
N LEU A 620 28.31 1.83 15.74
CA LEU A 620 27.35 2.69 15.05
C LEU A 620 27.78 4.15 15.20
N ALA A 621 27.50 4.97 14.19
CA ALA A 621 27.54 6.42 14.33
C ALA A 621 26.22 6.98 13.78
N LEU A 622 25.57 7.83 14.55
CA LEU A 622 24.33 8.50 14.14
C LEU A 622 24.56 10.00 14.01
N PHE A 623 23.77 10.63 13.15
CA PHE A 623 23.76 12.08 12.96
C PHE A 623 22.34 12.63 12.90
N ALA A 624 22.14 13.76 13.58
CA ALA A 624 20.91 14.55 13.60
C ALA A 624 21.25 16.04 13.62
N GLU A 625 20.29 16.88 13.22
CA GLU A 625 20.33 18.32 13.42
C GLU A 625 19.08 18.79 14.15
N PHE A 626 19.25 19.77 15.04
CA PHE A 626 18.16 20.47 15.69
C PHE A 626 18.09 21.90 15.17
N TYR A 627 16.91 22.41 14.88
CA TYR A 627 16.70 23.75 14.38
C TYR A 627 15.74 24.50 15.29
N GLU A 628 16.09 25.74 15.60
CA GLU A 628 15.27 26.62 16.40
C GLU A 628 14.97 27.90 15.63
N ASN A 629 13.69 28.22 15.45
CA ASN A 629 13.21 29.39 14.72
C ASN A 629 12.40 30.34 15.61
N LEU A 630 12.60 30.29 16.93
CA LEU A 630 11.89 31.16 17.87
C LEU A 630 12.41 32.62 17.75
N PRO A 631 11.51 33.61 17.59
CA PRO A 631 11.91 35.01 17.52
C PRO A 631 12.27 35.55 18.91
N ASN A 632 13.26 36.44 18.98
CA ASN A 632 13.57 37.28 20.15
C ASN A 632 13.84 36.49 21.45
N VAL A 633 14.47 35.33 21.37
CA VAL A 633 14.85 34.54 22.55
C VAL A 633 16.23 34.97 23.04
N THR A 634 16.41 35.06 24.35
CA THR A 634 17.73 35.26 24.96
C THR A 634 18.60 34.02 24.78
N PRO A 635 19.94 34.15 24.80
CA PRO A 635 20.84 32.99 24.77
C PRO A 635 20.48 31.99 25.87
N HIS A 636 20.35 30.72 25.49
CA HIS A 636 19.88 29.64 26.34
C HIS A 636 20.53 28.32 25.92
N VAL A 637 20.23 27.25 26.66
CA VAL A 637 20.82 25.93 26.45
C VAL A 637 19.85 25.02 25.70
N ILE A 638 20.41 24.25 24.77
CA ILE A 638 19.73 23.14 24.13
C ILE A 638 20.39 21.86 24.65
N ASP A 639 19.62 21.05 25.38
CA ASP A 639 20.07 19.72 25.80
C ASP A 639 19.79 18.73 24.67
N VAL A 640 20.79 17.96 24.29
CA VAL A 640 20.65 16.89 23.29
C VAL A 640 21.10 15.58 23.91
N SER A 641 20.39 14.50 23.63
CA SER A 641 20.76 13.18 24.13
C SER A 641 20.44 12.07 23.15
N ALA A 642 21.22 11.00 23.22
CA ALA A 642 20.90 9.71 22.62
C ALA A 642 20.92 8.63 23.70
N THR A 643 19.91 7.78 23.71
CA THR A 643 19.86 6.59 24.57
C THR A 643 19.63 5.35 23.73
N LEU A 644 20.28 4.25 24.09
CA LEU A 644 19.96 2.92 23.58
C LEU A 644 19.24 2.15 24.68
N ARG A 645 18.00 1.75 24.42
CA ARG A 645 17.13 1.06 25.39
C ARG A 645 16.91 -0.37 24.93
N ALA A 646 17.08 -1.33 25.83
CA ALA A 646 16.67 -2.71 25.62
C ALA A 646 15.14 -2.81 25.62
N ASP A 647 14.62 -3.95 25.15
CA ASP A 647 13.19 -4.23 25.07
C ASP A 647 12.45 -4.08 26.43
N ASP A 648 13.12 -4.38 27.54
CA ASP A 648 12.63 -4.21 28.92
C ASP A 648 12.63 -2.76 29.42
N GLY A 649 13.09 -1.81 28.60
CA GLY A 649 13.19 -0.37 28.91
C GLY A 649 14.50 0.03 29.58
N ARG A 650 15.40 -0.91 29.89
CA ARG A 650 16.69 -0.59 30.49
C ARG A 650 17.59 0.17 29.50
N VAL A 651 18.09 1.31 29.92
CA VAL A 651 19.11 2.07 29.18
C VAL A 651 20.45 1.35 29.28
N VAL A 652 21.01 0.94 28.14
CA VAL A 652 22.32 0.26 28.04
C VAL A 652 23.43 1.16 27.50
N PHE A 653 23.06 2.28 26.90
CA PHE A 653 23.97 3.34 26.49
C PHE A 653 23.25 4.69 26.59
N GLU A 654 23.97 5.72 27.00
CA GLU A 654 23.47 7.08 27.06
C GLU A 654 24.60 8.07 26.75
N ASN A 655 24.29 9.08 25.96
CA ASN A 655 25.13 10.23 25.71
C ASN A 655 24.28 11.50 25.84
N ARG A 656 24.84 12.54 26.47
CA ARG A 656 24.20 13.85 26.62
C ARG A 656 25.19 14.94 26.28
N GLU A 657 24.73 15.93 25.52
CA GLU A 657 25.46 17.14 25.19
C GLU A 657 24.61 18.37 25.50
N GLN A 658 25.29 19.46 25.85
CA GLN A 658 24.66 20.77 25.96
C GLN A 658 25.25 21.67 24.89
N ARG A 659 24.37 22.32 24.12
CA ARG A 659 24.73 23.31 23.11
C ARG A 659 24.21 24.67 23.53
N SER A 660 24.94 25.73 23.22
CA SER A 660 24.49 27.09 23.45
C SER A 660 23.75 27.57 22.22
N SER A 661 22.59 28.24 22.39
CA SER A 661 21.90 28.83 21.24
C SER A 661 22.70 29.99 20.59
N ALA A 662 23.76 30.46 21.25
CA ALA A 662 24.70 31.42 20.68
C ALA A 662 25.74 30.78 19.72
N ASP A 663 25.87 29.45 19.68
CA ASP A 663 26.89 28.74 18.89
C ASP A 663 26.75 29.00 17.38
N LEU A 664 25.53 29.28 16.91
CA LEU A 664 25.26 29.60 15.51
C LEU A 664 25.62 31.04 15.12
N GLN A 665 25.93 31.92 16.08
CA GLN A 665 26.33 33.33 15.85
C GLN A 665 25.37 34.11 14.91
N GLY A 666 24.06 33.85 14.98
CA GLY A 666 23.06 34.45 14.10
C GLY A 666 22.96 33.81 12.70
N GLY A 667 23.67 32.70 12.47
CA GLY A 667 23.55 31.86 11.28
C GLY A 667 22.23 31.08 11.24
N THR A 668 21.81 30.69 10.04
CA THR A 668 20.54 30.02 9.77
C THR A 668 20.62 28.48 9.82
N GLY A 669 21.75 27.93 10.28
CA GLY A 669 22.05 26.49 10.36
C GLY A 669 21.33 25.75 11.49
N GLY A 670 21.61 24.46 11.64
CA GLY A 670 21.14 23.64 12.75
C GLY A 670 22.26 23.30 13.74
N TYR A 671 21.89 22.88 14.95
CA TYR A 671 22.78 22.29 15.94
C TYR A 671 22.99 20.82 15.59
N GLY A 672 24.10 20.52 14.90
CA GLY A 672 24.47 19.16 14.55
C GLY A 672 24.86 18.35 15.79
N TYR A 673 24.36 17.11 15.85
CA TYR A 673 24.64 16.15 16.91
C TYR A 673 25.07 14.83 16.28
N SER A 674 26.23 14.33 16.71
CA SER A 674 26.80 13.07 16.24
C SER A 674 27.31 12.27 17.43
N VAL A 675 26.98 10.97 17.48
CA VAL A 675 27.41 10.09 18.57
C VAL A 675 27.77 8.72 18.03
N GLU A 676 28.86 8.16 18.57
CA GLU A 676 29.26 6.79 18.33
C GLU A 676 28.75 5.86 19.44
N ILE A 677 28.15 4.73 19.04
CA ILE A 677 27.60 3.72 19.93
C ILE A 677 28.36 2.41 19.69
N PRO A 678 29.29 2.02 20.59
CA PRO A 678 29.95 0.71 20.50
C PRO A 678 28.99 -0.41 20.91
N LEU A 679 28.86 -1.46 20.09
CA LEU A 679 27.97 -2.59 20.38
C LEU A 679 28.68 -3.78 21.05
N SER A 680 30.00 -3.69 21.25
CA SER A 680 30.85 -4.79 21.74
C SER A 680 30.36 -5.38 23.07
N ASP A 681 29.89 -4.54 23.97
CA ASP A 681 29.48 -4.92 25.32
C ASP A 681 27.96 -5.06 25.46
N ILE A 682 27.24 -4.97 24.35
CA ILE A 682 25.78 -5.05 24.31
C ILE A 682 25.37 -6.47 23.92
N ALA A 683 24.43 -7.05 24.66
CA ALA A 683 23.92 -8.38 24.37
C ALA A 683 23.15 -8.42 23.05
N PRO A 684 23.05 -9.58 22.38
CA PRO A 684 22.13 -9.73 21.25
C PRO A 684 20.68 -9.49 21.70
N GLY A 685 19.89 -8.84 20.85
CA GLY A 685 18.51 -8.51 21.16
C GLY A 685 17.96 -7.36 20.33
N THR A 686 16.71 -6.99 20.61
CA THR A 686 16.04 -5.82 20.03
C THR A 686 16.26 -4.60 20.93
N TYR A 687 16.62 -3.47 20.32
CA TYR A 687 16.90 -2.22 21.02
C TYR A 687 16.27 -1.04 20.30
N VAL A 688 16.05 0.05 21.05
CA VAL A 688 15.57 1.32 20.52
C VAL A 688 16.63 2.38 20.76
N ILE A 689 17.09 3.02 19.69
CA ILE A 689 17.84 4.26 19.76
C ILE A 689 16.81 5.40 19.87
N HIS A 690 16.81 6.12 20.97
CA HIS A 690 16.02 7.33 21.16
C HIS A 690 16.95 8.54 21.15
N VAL A 691 16.75 9.46 20.21
CA VAL A 691 17.47 10.74 20.15
C VAL A 691 16.48 11.87 20.46
N GLU A 692 16.82 12.72 21.41
CA GLU A 692 15.96 13.81 21.89
C GLU A 692 16.76 15.11 21.99
N GLY A 693 16.11 16.22 21.63
CA GLY A 693 16.57 17.58 21.92
C GLY A 693 15.53 18.30 22.76
N ARG A 694 15.97 19.13 23.70
CA ARG A 694 15.12 20.03 24.50
C ARG A 694 15.66 21.44 24.48
N SER A 695 14.82 22.39 24.07
CA SER A 695 15.14 23.81 24.16
C SER A 695 14.65 24.40 25.48
N ARG A 696 15.56 25.07 26.20
CA ARG A 696 15.24 25.86 27.41
C ARG A 696 14.89 27.32 27.09
N ALA A 697 14.43 27.61 25.87
CA ALA A 697 14.02 28.94 25.44
C ALA A 697 12.82 29.50 26.20
N THR A 698 11.90 28.64 26.65
CA THR A 698 10.65 29.02 27.33
C THR A 698 10.40 28.15 28.56
N ALA A 699 9.47 28.58 29.43
CA ALA A 699 9.09 27.82 30.63
C ALA A 699 8.39 26.47 30.31
N ALA A 700 7.77 26.37 29.14
CA ALA A 700 7.25 25.12 28.60
C ALA A 700 8.32 24.57 27.64
N GLU A 701 9.34 23.91 28.20
CA GLU A 701 10.46 23.33 27.44
C GLU A 701 9.96 22.60 26.18
N ALA A 702 10.41 23.03 25.01
CA ALA A 702 10.04 22.39 23.75
C ALA A 702 10.97 21.18 23.54
N ALA A 703 10.40 19.99 23.51
CA ALA A 703 11.14 18.73 23.28
C ALA A 703 10.75 18.13 21.92
N VAL A 704 11.75 17.62 21.20
CA VAL A 704 11.58 16.87 19.95
C VAL A 704 12.47 15.64 19.99
N GLY A 705 11.99 14.51 19.48
CA GLY A 705 12.79 13.30 19.45
C GLY A 705 12.32 12.28 18.41
N ARG A 706 13.19 11.31 18.13
CA ARG A 706 12.95 10.22 17.19
C ARG A 706 13.47 8.90 17.76
N ASP A 707 12.72 7.84 17.46
CA ASP A 707 13.06 6.47 17.82
C ASP A 707 13.45 5.68 16.57
N ILE A 708 14.49 4.85 16.69
CA ILE A 708 14.88 3.86 15.68
C ILE A 708 14.94 2.50 16.35
N LEU A 709 14.23 1.53 15.79
CA LEU A 709 14.33 0.13 16.18
C LEU A 709 15.54 -0.52 15.49
N ILE A 710 16.42 -1.16 16.27
CA ILE A 710 17.55 -1.94 15.75
C ILE A 710 17.60 -3.32 16.40
N ARG A 711 18.28 -4.26 15.73
CA ARG A 711 18.58 -5.58 16.26
C ARG A 711 20.09 -5.82 16.29
N ILE A 712 20.58 -6.33 17.42
CA ILE A 712 21.98 -6.70 17.61
C ILE A 712 22.06 -8.23 17.57
N ARG A 713 22.95 -8.78 16.75
CA ARG A 713 23.17 -10.22 16.57
C ARG A 713 24.51 -10.67 17.15
#